data_AF-A0A9R1D6R2-F1
#
_entry.id   AF-A0A9R1D6R2-F1
#
_cell.length_a   1.000
_cell.length_b   1.000
_cell.length_c   1.000
_cell.angle_alpha   90.00
_cell.angle_beta   90.00
_cell.angle_gamma   90.00
#
_symmetry.space_group_name_H-M   'P 1'
#
loop_
_entity.id
_entity.type
_entity.pdbx_description
1 polymer ?
#
loop_
_entity_poly.entity_id
_entity_poly.type
_entity_poly.pdbx_seq_one_letter_code
_entity_poly.pdbx_strand_id
1 'polypeptide(L)'
;MTAEEDVNGIAWWIGWNFWITIIGITLIVATIGFMVVDQAGQIGIITFFGLLAGFGIYFWGTRVVNANYEELLNRFVSQAERSAARGIDVAEAGTYSLTRGNGKSPPFVKPSRTYRTTTLVVTGTSVNINQGAKYNMASREAGSGGTNRELFYDQITAVDSHQDGNYSTLEIRTAGGESIEVGSGATETVDAAISAVRKRLRDVKSGRNMSMGQRTTQQQPQDGSSTEGQSTAGTEASTGTRSSGSDSEGGTAGAESEPEPKRECLSCGDRIAPDVDFCPSCGAGSPFEPGTETQSAETGESSDTEEERDSSPPVVAEAAGSVERRTEFDSSTARKLCRVLTDESADEDEVRSAISEAVERLETGAAVSEAVKPADRRSTVEVYENIKRDLDRQQGRLPSAIEPLVDRLIRTNRKLEQQEDDREAVIGEAETVCEAAARSGSVSFESRDAEGRLSELATALQREDVVVTEPSTPIESIAETIDRQARPSSGLSRELIDGLRSPDDESELEATIRESVEVLDEYAETREMLSEIGPDDVQRRLDSLDRELTTQDTPVYSHLADRVRELEALLNDPESIDDIQLYAIYQEISYYDRTLIPRLSRSLSGGESDDVDELLSTVRGRIEDIRSEFVSVRPDHNHSIPKHFLALAEELSADAEQELTTRPQRAAGVLLAADAVLDHVEELYERNEYSVMLRRLRG
;
A
#
# COMPACT_ATOMS: atom_id res chain seq x y z
N MET A 1 23.44 -17.09 -5.29
CA MET A 1 24.36 -15.97 -5.53
C MET A 1 23.64 -14.93 -6.36
N THR A 2 23.00 -13.97 -5.69
CA THR A 2 22.19 -12.91 -6.32
C THR A 2 23.10 -11.74 -6.66
N ALA A 3 23.19 -11.39 -7.95
CA ALA A 3 23.94 -10.25 -8.45
C ALA A 3 23.36 -8.87 -8.02
N GLU A 4 22.53 -8.83 -6.98
CA GLU A 4 22.19 -7.61 -6.24
C GLU A 4 23.37 -7.13 -5.39
N GLU A 5 24.32 -8.01 -5.05
CA GLU A 5 25.54 -7.68 -4.31
C GLU A 5 26.54 -6.82 -5.11
N ASP A 6 26.43 -6.74 -6.44
CA ASP A 6 27.49 -6.16 -7.28
C ASP A 6 27.36 -4.63 -7.50
N VAL A 7 26.19 -4.04 -7.19
CA VAL A 7 25.98 -2.59 -7.29
C VAL A 7 26.14 -1.96 -5.92
N ASN A 8 27.24 -1.22 -5.74
CA ASN A 8 27.55 -0.49 -4.51
C ASN A 8 26.35 0.34 -4.02
N GLY A 9 25.68 -0.16 -2.98
CA GLY A 9 24.43 0.41 -2.47
C GLY A 9 24.58 1.85 -1.98
N ILE A 10 25.75 2.20 -1.44
CA ILE A 10 26.06 3.55 -0.97
C ILE A 10 26.17 4.51 -2.15
N ALA A 11 26.94 4.15 -3.19
CA ALA A 11 27.09 4.97 -4.39
C ALA A 11 25.75 5.19 -5.10
N TRP A 12 24.91 4.15 -5.14
CA TRP A 12 23.56 4.22 -5.70
C TRP A 12 22.68 5.18 -4.90
N TRP A 13 22.62 5.01 -3.58
CA TRP A 13 21.85 5.87 -2.68
C TRP A 13 22.28 7.35 -2.80
N ILE A 14 23.59 7.60 -2.85
CA ILE A 14 24.17 8.93 -3.06
C ILE A 14 23.68 9.55 -4.38
N GLY A 15 23.70 8.78 -5.48
CA GLY A 15 23.27 9.27 -6.79
C GLY A 15 21.81 9.75 -6.82
N TRP A 16 20.93 9.11 -6.04
CA TRP A 16 19.51 9.46 -5.96
C TRP A 16 19.17 10.58 -4.96
N ASN A 17 20.07 10.94 -4.04
CA ASN A 17 19.78 11.84 -2.91
C ASN A 17 20.65 13.12 -2.90
N PHE A 18 20.54 13.96 -3.94
CA PHE A 18 21.35 15.19 -4.13
C PHE A 18 21.49 16.06 -2.88
N TRP A 19 20.37 16.49 -2.27
CA TRP A 19 20.40 17.41 -1.14
C TRP A 19 20.96 16.77 0.13
N ILE A 20 20.61 15.51 0.39
CA ILE A 20 21.07 14.79 1.60
C ILE A 20 22.58 14.57 1.52
N THR A 21 23.10 14.17 0.37
CA THR A 21 24.54 13.99 0.16
C THR A 21 25.30 15.30 0.37
N ILE A 22 24.87 16.39 -0.27
CA ILE A 22 25.59 17.67 -0.18
C ILE A 22 25.55 18.22 1.25
N ILE A 23 24.38 18.25 1.89
CA ILE A 23 24.24 18.78 3.24
C ILE A 23 24.98 17.89 4.24
N GLY A 24 24.83 16.57 4.15
CA GLY A 24 25.48 15.61 5.05
C GLY A 24 27.00 15.70 5.01
N ILE A 25 27.60 15.72 3.81
CA ILE A 25 29.05 15.85 3.67
C ILE A 25 29.54 17.22 4.12
N THR A 26 28.80 18.28 3.81
CA THR A 26 29.17 19.64 4.26
C THR A 26 29.16 19.73 5.79
N LEU A 27 28.17 19.11 6.46
CA LEU A 27 28.11 19.04 7.92
C LEU A 27 29.27 18.22 8.49
N ILE A 28 29.55 17.03 7.95
CA ILE A 28 30.67 16.19 8.41
C ILE A 28 32.00 16.94 8.29
N VAL A 29 32.26 17.57 7.15
CA VAL A 29 33.49 18.34 6.92
C VAL A 29 33.55 19.57 7.83
N ALA A 30 32.42 20.26 8.06
CA ALA A 30 32.37 21.38 8.98
C ALA A 30 32.65 20.96 10.43
N THR A 31 32.10 19.83 10.89
CA THR A 31 32.33 19.30 12.24
C THR A 31 33.80 18.90 12.45
N ILE A 32 34.39 18.19 11.48
CA ILE A 32 35.82 17.83 11.51
C ILE A 32 36.69 19.09 11.50
N GLY A 33 36.36 20.06 10.65
CA GLY A 33 37.08 21.32 10.58
C GLY A 33 37.04 22.14 11.88
N PHE A 34 35.91 22.10 12.59
CA PHE A 34 35.75 22.74 13.89
C PHE A 34 36.62 22.08 14.97
N MET A 35 36.81 20.77 14.93
CA MET A 35 37.69 20.06 15.86
C MET A 35 39.19 20.30 15.61
N VAL A 36 39.58 20.51 14.35
CA VAL A 36 41.01 20.60 13.97
C VAL A 36 41.55 22.04 14.01
N VAL A 37 40.71 23.06 13.80
CA VAL A 37 41.16 24.45 13.64
C VAL A 37 40.50 25.36 14.68
N ASP A 38 41.25 25.69 15.74
CA ASP A 38 40.83 26.54 16.87
C ASP A 38 40.71 28.05 16.51
N GLN A 39 40.76 28.40 15.22
CA GLN A 39 40.65 29.77 14.73
C GLN A 39 39.31 30.01 14.04
N ALA A 40 38.43 30.75 14.73
CA ALA A 40 37.10 31.18 14.28
C ALA A 40 37.07 31.96 12.94
N GLY A 41 38.23 32.31 12.36
CA GLY A 41 38.34 33.07 11.11
C GLY A 41 38.25 32.26 9.80
N GLN A 42 38.36 30.92 9.83
CA GLN A 42 38.43 30.09 8.60
C GLN A 42 37.17 29.28 8.27
N ILE A 43 36.08 29.46 9.02
CA ILE A 43 34.83 28.68 8.85
C ILE A 43 34.33 28.74 7.39
N GLY A 44 34.38 29.91 6.74
CA GLY A 44 33.94 30.06 5.35
C GLY A 44 34.72 29.21 4.33
N ILE A 45 36.02 28.99 4.56
CA ILE A 45 36.86 28.20 3.64
C ILE A 45 36.55 26.70 3.80
N ILE A 46 36.38 26.23 5.04
CA ILE A 46 36.08 24.82 5.33
C ILE A 46 34.71 24.44 4.78
N THR A 47 33.69 25.28 4.97
CA THR A 47 32.35 25.04 4.41
C THR A 47 32.37 25.01 2.88
N PHE A 48 33.17 25.86 2.24
CA PHE A 48 33.33 25.85 0.78
C PHE A 48 33.95 24.53 0.27
N PHE A 49 35.00 24.04 0.92
CA PHE A 49 35.60 22.74 0.57
C PHE A 49 34.66 21.57 0.86
N GLY A 50 33.90 21.62 1.96
CA GLY A 50 32.88 20.61 2.28
C GLY A 50 31.80 20.51 1.20
N LEU A 51 31.34 21.66 0.70
CA LEU A 51 30.38 21.72 -0.41
C LEU A 51 30.98 21.14 -1.70
N LEU A 52 32.22 21.49 -2.06
CA LEU A 52 32.90 20.92 -3.23
C LEU A 52 33.09 19.40 -3.11
N ALA A 53 33.47 18.91 -1.93
CA ALA A 53 33.59 17.48 -1.66
C ALA A 53 32.22 16.79 -1.79
N GLY A 54 31.16 17.41 -1.27
CA GLY A 54 29.78 16.94 -1.42
C GLY A 54 29.36 16.80 -2.89
N PHE A 55 29.66 17.80 -3.72
CA PHE A 55 29.42 17.74 -5.17
C PHE A 55 30.24 16.64 -5.85
N GLY A 56 31.52 16.45 -5.46
CA GLY A 56 32.38 15.40 -6.01
C GLY A 56 31.84 14.00 -5.73
N ILE A 57 31.42 13.75 -4.49
CA ILE A 57 30.83 12.47 -4.06
C ILE A 57 29.47 12.25 -4.74
N TYR A 58 28.64 13.29 -4.83
CA TYR A 58 27.38 13.20 -5.58
C TYR A 58 27.63 12.83 -7.05
N PHE A 59 28.56 13.51 -7.73
CA PHE A 59 28.88 13.25 -9.13
C PHE A 59 29.38 11.81 -9.33
N TRP A 60 30.19 11.30 -8.40
CA TRP A 60 30.59 9.90 -8.39
C TRP A 60 29.39 8.95 -8.31
N GLY A 61 28.45 9.19 -7.39
CA GLY A 61 27.21 8.41 -7.30
C GLY A 61 26.36 8.47 -8.58
N THR A 62 26.20 9.65 -9.19
CA THR A 62 25.48 9.77 -10.47
C THR A 62 26.14 9.01 -11.61
N ARG A 63 27.48 8.93 -11.64
CA ARG A 63 28.22 8.16 -12.64
C ARG A 63 27.95 6.66 -12.47
N VAL A 64 27.88 6.16 -11.24
CA VAL A 64 27.54 4.76 -10.95
C VAL A 64 26.10 4.45 -11.38
N VAL A 65 25.14 5.32 -11.04
CA VAL A 65 23.74 5.16 -11.47
C VAL A 65 23.63 5.14 -13.01
N ASN A 66 24.26 6.11 -13.67
CA ASN A 66 24.23 6.23 -15.13
C ASN A 66 24.99 5.11 -15.87
N ALA A 67 25.92 4.43 -15.22
CA ALA A 67 26.64 3.30 -15.82
C ALA A 67 25.85 1.98 -15.74
N ASN A 68 25.02 1.81 -14.71
CA ASN A 68 24.39 0.52 -14.41
C ASN A 68 22.88 0.47 -14.73
N TYR A 69 22.21 1.60 -14.93
CA TYR A 69 20.74 1.62 -15.08
C TYR A 69 20.22 0.84 -16.30
N GLU A 70 20.95 0.82 -17.42
CA GLU A 70 20.53 0.12 -18.64
C GLU A 70 20.50 -1.39 -18.42
N GLU A 71 21.51 -1.91 -17.73
CA GLU A 71 21.57 -3.33 -17.40
C GLU A 71 20.44 -3.73 -16.45
N LEU A 72 20.18 -2.94 -15.40
CA LEU A 72 19.07 -3.18 -14.47
C LEU A 72 17.72 -3.12 -15.19
N LEU A 73 17.54 -2.14 -16.09
CA LEU A 73 16.33 -2.02 -16.87
C LEU A 73 16.14 -3.21 -17.81
N ASN A 74 17.20 -3.65 -18.50
CA ASN A 74 17.15 -4.81 -19.37
C ASN A 74 16.82 -6.09 -18.60
N ARG A 75 17.40 -6.30 -17.41
CA ARG A 75 17.05 -7.44 -16.55
C ARG A 75 15.59 -7.41 -16.13
N PHE A 76 15.08 -6.24 -15.71
CA PHE A 76 13.67 -6.06 -15.37
C PHE A 76 12.75 -6.35 -16.56
N VAL A 77 13.09 -5.83 -17.75
CA VAL A 77 12.34 -6.10 -18.98
C VAL A 77 12.35 -7.59 -19.31
N SER A 78 13.50 -8.25 -19.29
CA SER A 78 13.60 -9.70 -19.55
C SER A 78 12.87 -10.55 -18.49
N GLN A 79 12.76 -10.06 -17.25
CA GLN A 79 11.96 -10.72 -16.22
C GLN A 79 10.46 -10.55 -16.49
N ALA A 80 10.02 -9.33 -16.82
CA ALA A 80 8.64 -9.06 -17.20
C ALA A 80 8.22 -9.83 -18.46
N GLU A 81 9.13 -10.01 -19.43
CA GLU A 81 8.90 -10.85 -20.62
C GLU A 81 8.70 -12.31 -20.26
N ARG A 82 9.58 -12.88 -19.41
CA ARG A 82 9.44 -14.27 -18.94
C ARG A 82 8.17 -14.48 -18.12
N SER A 83 7.79 -13.50 -17.30
CA SER A 83 6.54 -13.54 -16.54
C SER A 83 5.32 -13.47 -17.45
N ALA A 84 5.33 -12.61 -18.48
CA ALA A 84 4.23 -12.49 -19.43
C ALA A 84 4.09 -13.70 -20.36
N ALA A 85 5.20 -14.38 -20.66
CA ALA A 85 5.22 -15.57 -21.50
C ALA A 85 4.88 -16.87 -20.74
N ARG A 86 4.73 -16.83 -19.41
CA ARG A 86 4.40 -18.01 -18.62
C ARG A 86 2.99 -18.50 -18.97
N GLY A 87 2.86 -19.79 -19.29
CA GLY A 87 1.58 -20.39 -19.70
C GLY A 87 1.22 -20.25 -21.18
N ILE A 88 2.05 -19.56 -21.98
CA ILE A 88 1.85 -19.42 -23.43
C ILE A 88 2.94 -20.23 -24.15
N ASP A 89 2.58 -21.03 -25.14
CA ASP A 89 3.57 -21.73 -25.97
C ASP A 89 4.37 -20.71 -26.81
N VAL A 90 5.57 -20.38 -26.32
CA VAL A 90 6.41 -19.30 -26.86
C VAL A 90 7.13 -19.72 -28.14
N ALA A 91 7.09 -21.00 -28.53
CA ALA A 91 7.87 -21.49 -29.67
C ALA A 91 7.56 -20.75 -30.99
N GLU A 92 6.34 -20.23 -31.13
CA GLU A 92 5.92 -19.43 -32.29
C GLU A 92 5.45 -17.99 -31.95
N ALA A 93 5.56 -17.58 -30.68
CA ALA A 93 5.09 -16.28 -30.21
C ALA A 93 6.18 -15.20 -30.30
N GLY A 94 5.79 -14.00 -30.75
CA GLY A 94 6.66 -12.82 -30.71
C GLY A 94 6.40 -12.00 -29.45
N THR A 95 7.43 -11.76 -28.65
CA THR A 95 7.32 -10.94 -27.43
C THR A 95 7.86 -9.53 -27.67
N TYR A 96 7.09 -8.51 -27.27
CA TYR A 96 7.43 -7.11 -27.45
C TYR A 96 7.22 -6.34 -26.14
N SER A 97 8.29 -5.78 -25.59
CA SER A 97 8.24 -4.96 -24.38
C SER A 97 8.18 -3.47 -24.71
N LEU A 98 7.14 -2.80 -24.21
CA LEU A 98 6.93 -1.37 -24.34
C LEU A 98 7.19 -0.71 -22.98
N THR A 99 8.39 -0.12 -22.84
CA THR A 99 8.85 0.47 -21.58
C THR A 99 8.79 1.98 -21.61
N ARG A 100 8.18 2.59 -20.58
CA ARG A 100 8.07 4.05 -20.41
C ARG A 100 8.64 4.49 -19.08
N GLY A 101 9.59 5.42 -19.12
CA GLY A 101 10.10 6.12 -17.94
C GLY A 101 9.15 7.23 -17.47
N ASN A 102 8.96 7.33 -16.15
CA ASN A 102 8.19 8.36 -15.46
C ASN A 102 8.93 8.82 -14.19
N GLY A 103 8.65 10.05 -13.77
CA GLY A 103 9.21 10.67 -12.57
C GLY A 103 10.43 11.55 -12.85
N LYS A 104 10.55 12.63 -12.07
CA LYS A 104 11.71 13.54 -12.14
C LYS A 104 12.90 12.89 -11.46
N SER A 105 14.02 12.87 -12.18
CA SER A 105 15.30 12.41 -11.65
C SER A 105 16.10 13.58 -11.09
N PRO A 106 16.99 13.34 -10.11
CA PRO A 106 17.92 14.34 -9.64
C PRO A 106 18.79 14.90 -10.78
N PRO A 107 19.37 16.11 -10.63
CA PRO A 107 20.27 16.68 -11.64
C PRO A 107 21.39 15.70 -12.04
N PHE A 108 21.71 15.60 -13.33
CA PHE A 108 22.73 14.69 -13.88
C PHE A 108 22.44 13.18 -13.81
N VAL A 109 21.34 12.75 -13.17
CA VAL A 109 20.85 11.37 -13.26
C VAL A 109 20.03 11.22 -14.53
N LYS A 110 20.52 10.40 -15.47
CA LYS A 110 19.87 10.11 -16.75
C LYS A 110 18.61 9.24 -16.63
N PRO A 111 18.61 8.11 -15.88
CA PRO A 111 17.43 7.26 -15.85
C PRO A 111 16.25 7.97 -15.21
N SER A 112 15.04 7.63 -15.62
CA SER A 112 13.81 8.03 -14.93
C SER A 112 13.72 7.35 -13.56
N ARG A 113 13.03 7.98 -12.60
CA ARG A 113 12.88 7.40 -11.26
C ARG A 113 12.09 6.09 -11.26
N THR A 114 11.10 5.97 -12.13
CA THR A 114 10.26 4.78 -12.24
C THR A 114 10.07 4.42 -13.69
N TYR A 115 10.18 3.14 -14.03
CA TYR A 115 9.86 2.61 -15.34
C TYR A 115 8.58 1.77 -15.23
N ARG A 116 7.71 1.88 -16.22
CA ARG A 116 6.58 0.96 -16.40
C ARG A 116 6.81 0.19 -17.67
N THR A 117 6.62 -1.12 -17.65
CA THR A 117 6.67 -1.94 -18.85
C THR A 117 5.33 -2.61 -19.07
N THR A 118 4.91 -2.64 -20.33
CA THR A 118 3.81 -3.48 -20.79
C THR A 118 4.38 -4.45 -21.80
N THR A 119 4.15 -5.74 -21.59
CA THR A 119 4.65 -6.78 -22.47
C THR A 119 3.50 -7.29 -23.32
N LEU A 120 3.70 -7.31 -24.65
CA LEU A 120 2.79 -7.91 -25.60
C LEU A 120 3.36 -9.25 -26.06
N VAL A 121 2.59 -10.31 -25.93
CA VAL A 121 2.91 -11.63 -26.47
C VAL A 121 1.96 -11.91 -27.64
N VAL A 122 2.50 -11.86 -28.85
CA VAL A 122 1.75 -12.00 -30.10
C VAL A 122 1.83 -13.46 -30.55
N THR A 123 0.72 -14.20 -30.42
CA THR A 123 0.62 -15.62 -30.78
C THR A 123 0.00 -15.78 -32.18
N GLY A 124 -0.21 -17.03 -32.60
CA GLY A 124 -0.90 -17.33 -33.86
C GLY A 124 -2.39 -16.98 -33.85
N THR A 125 -3.03 -16.96 -32.68
CA THR A 125 -4.49 -16.83 -32.51
C THR A 125 -4.93 -15.61 -31.71
N SER A 126 -4.04 -15.07 -30.88
CA SER A 126 -4.35 -13.98 -29.95
C SER A 126 -3.16 -13.05 -29.73
N VAL A 127 -3.43 -11.92 -29.10
CA VAL A 127 -2.44 -11.00 -28.54
C VAL A 127 -2.70 -10.93 -27.04
N ASN A 128 -1.75 -11.41 -26.25
CA ASN A 128 -1.77 -11.28 -24.81
C ASN A 128 -1.03 -10.00 -24.40
N ILE A 129 -1.66 -9.17 -23.56
CA ILE A 129 -1.16 -7.88 -23.10
C ILE A 129 -1.02 -7.94 -21.59
N ASN A 130 0.22 -8.01 -21.10
CA ASN A 130 0.53 -7.97 -19.68
C ASN A 130 0.91 -6.55 -19.27
N GLN A 131 0.03 -5.88 -18.54
CA GLN A 131 0.18 -4.51 -18.08
C GLN A 131 0.56 -4.44 -16.60
N GLY A 132 1.22 -3.33 -16.25
CA GLY A 132 1.35 -2.89 -14.88
C GLY A 132 2.66 -3.27 -14.19
N ALA A 133 3.60 -3.92 -14.88
CA ALA A 133 4.93 -4.15 -14.33
C ALA A 133 5.66 -2.82 -14.13
N LYS A 134 6.21 -2.60 -12.93
CA LYS A 134 6.88 -1.34 -12.56
C LYS A 134 8.26 -1.65 -12.00
N TYR A 135 9.22 -0.78 -12.30
CA TYR A 135 10.55 -0.83 -11.73
C TYR A 135 10.90 0.52 -11.14
N ASN A 136 11.10 0.58 -9.82
CA ASN A 136 11.56 1.79 -9.16
C ASN A 136 13.08 1.81 -9.22
N MET A 137 13.65 2.65 -10.10
CA MET A 137 15.09 2.73 -10.28
C MET A 137 15.78 3.26 -9.02
N ALA A 138 15.13 4.11 -8.22
CA ALA A 138 15.75 4.64 -7.01
C ALA A 138 15.92 3.56 -5.92
N SER A 139 14.87 2.76 -5.65
CA SER A 139 14.92 1.66 -4.66
C SER A 139 15.43 0.34 -5.23
N ARG A 140 15.56 0.22 -6.56
CA ARG A 140 15.88 -1.02 -7.30
C ARG A 140 14.82 -2.13 -7.18
N GLU A 141 13.61 -1.77 -6.75
CA GLU A 141 12.52 -2.72 -6.53
C GLU A 141 11.70 -2.93 -7.81
N ALA A 142 11.46 -4.21 -8.14
CA ALA A 142 10.52 -4.62 -9.18
C ALA A 142 9.15 -4.91 -8.55
N GLY A 143 8.10 -4.26 -9.07
CA GLY A 143 6.72 -4.63 -8.83
C GLY A 143 6.20 -5.46 -10.02
N SER A 144 5.63 -6.62 -9.74
CA SER A 144 4.94 -7.43 -10.74
C SER A 144 3.76 -6.65 -11.33
N GLY A 145 3.52 -6.87 -12.63
CA GLY A 145 2.28 -6.43 -13.27
C GLY A 145 1.10 -7.22 -12.74
N GLY A 146 -0.10 -6.66 -12.89
CA GLY A 146 -1.32 -7.20 -12.28
C GLY A 146 -2.50 -7.29 -13.23
N THR A 147 -2.31 -7.05 -14.53
CA THR A 147 -3.42 -7.15 -15.48
C THR A 147 -2.95 -7.86 -16.73
N ASN A 148 -3.41 -9.09 -16.89
CA ASN A 148 -3.24 -9.88 -18.09
C ASN A 148 -4.53 -9.77 -18.91
N ARG A 149 -4.42 -9.41 -20.20
CA ARG A 149 -5.57 -9.35 -21.11
C ARG A 149 -5.25 -10.08 -22.39
N GLU A 150 -6.02 -11.11 -22.71
CA GLU A 150 -5.93 -11.79 -24.00
C GLU A 150 -6.97 -11.24 -24.97
N LEU A 151 -6.52 -10.82 -26.16
CA LEU A 151 -7.38 -10.35 -27.24
C LEU A 151 -7.24 -11.27 -28.43
N PHE A 152 -8.34 -11.87 -28.86
CA PHE A 152 -8.36 -12.66 -30.09
C PHE A 152 -8.38 -11.74 -31.32
N TYR A 153 -7.76 -12.18 -32.42
CA TYR A 153 -7.64 -11.33 -33.62
C TYR A 153 -8.99 -10.93 -34.25
N ASP A 154 -10.05 -11.70 -34.03
CA ASP A 154 -11.42 -11.38 -34.45
C ASP A 154 -12.04 -10.25 -33.62
N GLN A 155 -11.63 -10.10 -32.36
CA GLN A 155 -12.01 -9.00 -31.49
C GLN A 155 -11.28 -7.70 -31.83
N ILE A 156 -10.15 -7.75 -32.55
CA ILE A 156 -9.36 -6.56 -32.90
C ILE A 156 -9.88 -5.92 -34.19
N THR A 157 -10.40 -4.69 -34.08
CA THR A 157 -10.91 -3.91 -35.22
C THR A 157 -9.82 -3.11 -35.91
N ALA A 158 -8.94 -2.47 -35.13
CA ALA A 158 -7.84 -1.65 -35.63
C ALA A 158 -6.63 -1.66 -34.70
N VAL A 159 -5.45 -1.41 -35.27
CA VAL A 159 -4.20 -1.22 -34.52
C VAL A 159 -3.49 -0.02 -35.12
N ASP A 160 -3.28 1.02 -34.33
CA ASP A 160 -2.73 2.32 -34.73
C ASP A 160 -1.51 2.70 -33.85
N SER A 161 -0.69 3.65 -34.33
CA SER A 161 0.34 4.30 -33.52
C SER A 161 0.13 5.82 -33.49
N HIS A 162 0.36 6.39 -32.33
CA HIS A 162 0.42 7.83 -32.10
C HIS A 162 1.80 8.19 -31.58
N GLN A 163 2.41 9.25 -32.11
CA GLN A 163 3.71 9.73 -31.63
C GLN A 163 3.51 11.08 -30.93
N ASP A 164 3.69 11.08 -29.60
CA ASP A 164 3.53 12.25 -28.74
C ASP A 164 4.91 12.69 -28.21
N GLY A 165 5.61 13.48 -29.01
CA GLY A 165 6.95 13.97 -28.70
C GLY A 165 7.99 12.84 -28.65
N ASN A 166 8.50 12.55 -27.46
CA ASN A 166 9.52 11.51 -27.23
C ASN A 166 8.91 10.13 -26.90
N TYR A 167 7.59 9.99 -26.99
CA TYR A 167 6.90 8.75 -26.70
C TYR A 167 6.08 8.32 -27.90
N SER A 168 6.04 7.01 -28.12
CA SER A 168 5.20 6.38 -29.12
C SER A 168 4.18 5.49 -28.41
N THR A 169 2.92 5.64 -28.76
CA THR A 169 1.79 4.93 -28.16
C THR A 169 1.18 3.99 -29.19
N LEU A 170 1.08 2.72 -28.84
CA LEU A 170 0.35 1.69 -29.57
C LEU A 170 -1.10 1.71 -29.11
N GLU A 171 -2.05 1.84 -30.03
CA GLU A 171 -3.49 1.79 -29.75
C GLU A 171 -4.09 0.54 -30.40
N ILE A 172 -4.72 -0.34 -29.62
CA ILE A 172 -5.51 -1.48 -30.12
C ILE A 172 -6.98 -1.18 -29.84
N ARG A 173 -7.79 -1.10 -30.90
CA ARG A 173 -9.24 -0.95 -30.79
C ARG A 173 -9.92 -2.30 -30.93
N THR A 174 -10.87 -2.58 -30.03
CA THR A 174 -11.65 -3.81 -30.02
C THR A 174 -13.00 -3.63 -30.71
N ALA A 175 -13.69 -4.73 -31.00
CA ALA A 175 -15.04 -4.72 -31.58
C ALA A 175 -16.10 -4.15 -30.63
N GLY A 176 -15.84 -4.20 -29.32
CA GLY A 176 -16.70 -3.59 -28.29
C GLY A 176 -16.56 -2.06 -28.19
N GLY A 177 -15.69 -1.44 -29.00
CA GLY A 177 -15.41 0.00 -28.94
C GLY A 177 -14.40 0.39 -27.84
N GLU A 178 -13.84 -0.57 -27.11
CA GLU A 178 -12.75 -0.31 -26.16
C GLU A 178 -11.45 0.00 -26.93
N SER A 179 -10.66 0.93 -26.40
CA SER A 179 -9.33 1.24 -26.90
C SER A 179 -8.29 1.00 -25.80
N ILE A 180 -7.27 0.22 -26.13
CA ILE A 180 -6.16 -0.11 -25.25
C ILE A 180 -4.92 0.61 -25.76
N GLU A 181 -4.47 1.60 -24.99
CA GLU A 181 -3.29 2.40 -25.28
C GLU A 181 -2.07 1.95 -24.48
N VAL A 182 -0.96 1.69 -25.17
CA VAL A 182 0.30 1.27 -24.56
C VAL A 182 1.44 2.15 -25.04
N GLY A 183 1.99 2.95 -24.12
CA GLY A 183 3.09 3.88 -24.40
C GLY A 183 4.49 3.27 -24.22
N SER A 184 5.41 3.62 -25.11
CA SER A 184 6.85 3.28 -25.05
C SER A 184 7.71 4.52 -25.26
N GLY A 185 8.89 4.55 -24.64
CA GLY A 185 9.95 5.51 -24.97
C GLY A 185 10.77 5.12 -26.21
N ALA A 186 10.61 3.89 -26.71
CA ALA A 186 11.30 3.39 -27.90
C ALA A 186 10.30 3.22 -29.05
N THR A 187 10.39 4.07 -30.08
CA THR A 187 9.51 4.00 -31.25
C THR A 187 9.68 2.72 -32.05
N GLU A 188 10.92 2.20 -32.15
CA GLU A 188 11.21 0.98 -32.91
C GLU A 188 10.49 -0.25 -32.34
N THR A 189 10.34 -0.35 -31.01
CA THR A 189 9.63 -1.49 -30.40
C THR A 189 8.13 -1.42 -30.62
N VAL A 190 7.56 -0.20 -30.65
CA VAL A 190 6.15 0.04 -31.01
C VAL A 190 5.89 -0.37 -32.45
N ASP A 191 6.73 0.07 -33.38
CA ASP A 191 6.57 -0.25 -34.81
C ASP A 191 6.72 -1.75 -35.09
N ALA A 192 7.64 -2.42 -34.39
CA ALA A 192 7.82 -3.86 -34.46
C ALA A 192 6.58 -4.61 -33.93
N ALA A 193 6.04 -4.21 -32.78
CA ALA A 193 4.83 -4.78 -32.19
C ALA A 193 3.62 -4.60 -33.12
N ILE A 194 3.40 -3.39 -33.64
CA ILE A 194 2.31 -3.09 -34.58
C ILE A 194 2.45 -3.93 -35.84
N SER A 195 3.66 -4.04 -36.39
CA SER A 195 3.91 -4.82 -37.59
C SER A 195 3.59 -6.30 -37.38
N ALA A 196 3.95 -6.85 -36.22
CA ALA A 196 3.65 -8.23 -35.85
C ALA A 196 2.15 -8.47 -35.71
N VAL A 197 1.45 -7.62 -34.93
CA VAL A 197 0.00 -7.73 -34.73
C VAL A 197 -0.75 -7.56 -36.05
N ARG A 198 -0.43 -6.53 -36.85
CA ARG A 198 -1.06 -6.31 -38.16
C ARG A 198 -0.82 -7.46 -39.15
N LYS A 199 0.37 -8.06 -39.12
CA LYS A 199 0.68 -9.22 -39.96
C LYS A 199 -0.21 -10.41 -39.58
N ARG A 200 -0.30 -10.75 -38.29
CA ARG A 200 -1.15 -11.84 -37.81
C ARG A 200 -2.65 -11.57 -38.03
N LEU A 201 -3.10 -10.35 -37.78
CA LEU A 201 -4.47 -9.92 -38.07
C LEU A 201 -4.82 -10.11 -39.54
N ARG A 202 -3.89 -9.81 -40.47
CA ARG A 202 -4.07 -10.04 -41.90
C ARG A 202 -4.07 -11.53 -42.24
N ASP A 203 -3.22 -12.33 -41.62
CA ASP A 203 -3.17 -13.78 -41.85
C ASP A 203 -4.47 -14.47 -41.42
N VAL A 204 -5.05 -14.06 -40.28
CA VAL A 204 -6.35 -14.54 -39.78
C VAL A 204 -7.50 -14.05 -40.69
N LYS A 205 -7.58 -12.74 -40.99
CA LYS A 205 -8.66 -12.18 -41.84
C LYS A 205 -8.60 -12.66 -43.30
N SER A 206 -7.42 -13.01 -43.82
CA SER A 206 -7.28 -13.55 -45.18
C SER A 206 -7.63 -15.04 -45.30
N GLY A 207 -8.06 -15.68 -44.21
CA GLY A 207 -8.51 -17.09 -44.20
C GLY A 207 -7.40 -18.10 -44.45
N ARG A 208 -6.13 -17.69 -44.45
CA ARG A 208 -4.99 -18.58 -44.76
C ARG A 208 -4.71 -19.63 -43.68
N ASN A 209 -5.18 -19.42 -42.46
CA ASN A 209 -4.89 -20.29 -41.30
C ASN A 209 -6.08 -21.01 -40.68
N MET A 210 -7.29 -20.97 -41.28
CA MET A 210 -8.41 -21.82 -40.81
C MET A 210 -8.35 -23.28 -41.31
N SER A 211 -7.20 -23.72 -41.85
CA SER A 211 -6.94 -25.11 -42.25
C SER A 211 -5.82 -25.70 -41.38
N MET A 212 -6.08 -25.84 -40.08
CA MET A 212 -5.32 -26.69 -39.15
C MET A 212 -6.20 -27.86 -38.69
N GLY A 213 -6.82 -28.52 -39.67
CA GLY A 213 -7.55 -29.76 -39.53
C GLY A 213 -7.63 -30.44 -40.90
N GLN A 214 -6.95 -31.59 -41.04
CA GLN A 214 -6.95 -32.48 -42.21
C GLN A 214 -6.59 -31.87 -43.57
N ARG A 215 -5.29 -31.93 -43.91
CA ARG A 215 -4.87 -32.01 -45.32
C ARG A 215 -5.02 -33.45 -45.82
N THR A 216 -6.19 -33.77 -46.34
CA THR A 216 -6.33 -34.80 -47.39
C THR A 216 -6.07 -34.14 -48.73
N THR A 217 -5.11 -34.68 -49.46
CA THR A 217 -4.72 -34.28 -50.82
C THR A 217 -5.91 -34.37 -51.79
N GLN A 218 -6.42 -33.25 -52.30
CA GLN A 218 -7.00 -33.21 -53.66
C GLN A 218 -7.19 -31.80 -54.25
N GLN A 219 -6.44 -31.56 -55.33
CA GLN A 219 -6.81 -30.89 -56.58
C GLN A 219 -7.45 -29.48 -56.60
N GLN A 220 -6.65 -28.55 -57.15
CA GLN A 220 -7.01 -27.45 -58.07
C GLN A 220 -8.22 -27.75 -58.98
N PRO A 221 -9.01 -26.72 -59.40
CA PRO A 221 -8.53 -25.78 -60.42
C PRO A 221 -8.97 -24.30 -60.32
N GLN A 222 -8.34 -23.55 -61.21
CA GLN A 222 -8.35 -22.15 -61.66
C GLN A 222 -9.65 -21.31 -61.80
N ASP A 223 -9.39 -19.99 -61.69
CA ASP A 223 -9.84 -18.82 -62.48
C ASP A 223 -11.19 -18.10 -62.24
N GLY A 224 -11.08 -16.75 -62.20
CA GLY A 224 -12.17 -15.77 -62.47
C GLY A 224 -12.31 -14.66 -61.42
N SER A 225 -11.51 -13.59 -61.48
CA SER A 225 -11.85 -12.25 -62.05
C SER A 225 -12.63 -11.28 -61.15
N SER A 226 -11.94 -10.20 -60.77
CA SER A 226 -12.34 -8.78 -60.74
C SER A 226 -13.77 -8.37 -60.37
N THR A 227 -13.92 -7.46 -59.40
CA THR A 227 -14.74 -6.24 -59.55
C THR A 227 -14.35 -5.20 -58.48
N GLU A 228 -14.01 -4.00 -58.98
CA GLU A 228 -13.78 -2.75 -58.25
C GLU A 228 -15.09 -2.21 -57.64
N GLY A 229 -14.99 -1.52 -56.50
CA GLY A 229 -16.09 -0.79 -55.89
C GLY A 229 -15.58 0.31 -54.96
N GLN A 230 -15.68 1.54 -55.43
CA GLN A 230 -15.07 2.76 -54.94
C GLN A 230 -16.06 3.60 -54.11
N SER A 231 -15.57 4.22 -53.02
CA SER A 231 -15.99 5.49 -52.39
C SER A 231 -17.41 5.71 -51.81
N THR A 232 -17.45 6.20 -50.56
CA THR A 232 -17.95 7.54 -50.10
C THR A 232 -17.79 7.58 -48.56
N ALA A 233 -16.94 8.38 -47.91
CA ALA A 233 -16.93 9.84 -47.76
C ALA A 233 -18.23 10.40 -47.14
N GLY A 234 -18.19 10.72 -45.84
CA GLY A 234 -19.18 11.50 -45.11
C GLY A 234 -18.49 12.23 -43.94
N THR A 235 -18.42 13.55 -44.04
CA THR A 235 -17.84 14.50 -43.09
C THR A 235 -18.97 15.28 -42.40
N GLU A 236 -18.64 15.96 -41.28
CA GLU A 236 -19.38 16.99 -40.52
C GLU A 236 -20.06 16.47 -39.23
N ALA A 237 -19.56 16.75 -38.01
CA ALA A 237 -19.34 18.01 -37.27
C ALA A 237 -20.60 18.57 -36.56
N SER A 238 -20.57 18.58 -35.22
CA SER A 238 -21.23 19.53 -34.29
C SER A 238 -20.81 19.11 -32.86
N THR A 239 -19.84 19.74 -32.20
CA THR A 239 -19.93 21.00 -31.44
C THR A 239 -21.17 21.12 -30.53
N GLY A 240 -20.96 20.93 -29.23
CA GLY A 240 -21.90 21.24 -28.16
C GLY A 240 -21.14 21.48 -26.86
N THR A 241 -21.15 22.73 -26.41
CA THR A 241 -20.39 23.29 -25.28
C THR A 241 -21.38 23.84 -24.23
N ARG A 242 -21.01 23.73 -22.94
CA ARG A 242 -21.48 24.43 -21.70
C ARG A 242 -22.70 23.90 -20.93
N SER A 243 -22.48 23.58 -19.64
CA SER A 243 -22.84 24.38 -18.43
C SER A 243 -22.66 23.48 -17.19
N SER A 244 -21.86 23.80 -16.16
CA SER A 244 -21.98 24.85 -15.11
C SER A 244 -22.82 24.43 -13.88
N GLY A 245 -22.23 24.62 -12.68
CA GLY A 245 -22.81 24.57 -11.31
C GLY A 245 -22.16 23.47 -10.46
N SER A 246 -21.34 23.69 -9.41
CA SER A 246 -21.51 24.48 -8.17
C SER A 246 -22.79 24.03 -7.41
N ASP A 247 -22.83 23.73 -6.11
CA ASP A 247 -22.00 24.01 -4.94
C ASP A 247 -22.35 23.02 -3.79
N SER A 248 -21.38 22.82 -2.89
CA SER A 248 -21.48 22.77 -1.41
C SER A 248 -22.37 21.81 -0.62
N GLU A 249 -21.91 21.67 0.65
CA GLU A 249 -22.51 21.06 1.86
C GLU A 249 -22.32 19.53 1.95
N GLY A 250 -21.75 18.94 3.02
CA GLY A 250 -21.64 19.33 4.42
C GLY A 250 -22.30 18.22 5.26
N GLY A 251 -21.62 17.66 6.27
CA GLY A 251 -22.30 16.79 7.24
C GLY A 251 -21.43 15.70 7.86
N THR A 252 -20.77 16.04 8.96
CA THR A 252 -20.18 15.12 9.93
C THR A 252 -21.19 14.89 11.07
N ALA A 253 -21.47 13.64 11.44
CA ALA A 253 -22.14 13.24 12.69
C ALA A 253 -21.68 11.79 13.01
N GLY A 254 -21.27 11.38 14.21
CA GLY A 254 -21.40 11.96 15.54
C GLY A 254 -22.53 11.28 16.34
N ALA A 255 -22.20 10.32 17.21
CA ALA A 255 -23.06 9.78 18.27
C ALA A 255 -22.26 9.93 19.59
N GLU A 256 -22.59 10.85 20.49
CA GLU A 256 -23.74 11.01 21.41
C GLU A 256 -23.33 10.60 22.83
N SER A 257 -22.95 11.60 23.64
CA SER A 257 -22.74 11.49 25.08
C SER A 257 -23.76 12.38 25.80
N GLU A 258 -24.44 11.84 26.80
CA GLU A 258 -25.51 12.52 27.55
C GLU A 258 -25.05 13.82 28.25
N PRO A 259 -25.93 14.83 28.40
CA PRO A 259 -25.56 16.12 28.95
C PRO A 259 -25.51 16.13 30.50
N GLU A 260 -24.37 16.57 31.04
CA GLU A 260 -24.18 16.79 32.49
C GLU A 260 -25.02 17.96 33.05
N PRO A 261 -25.44 17.91 34.32
CA PRO A 261 -26.29 18.93 34.95
C PRO A 261 -25.53 20.24 35.24
N LYS A 262 -26.01 21.36 34.66
CA LYS A 262 -25.49 22.73 34.90
C LYS A 262 -26.21 23.42 36.08
N ARG A 263 -25.50 24.26 36.84
CA ARG A 263 -26.02 25.08 37.95
C ARG A 263 -26.00 26.58 37.59
N GLU A 264 -26.93 27.35 38.16
CA GLU A 264 -27.03 28.80 37.91
C GLU A 264 -26.08 29.59 38.81
N CYS A 265 -25.33 30.53 38.23
CA CYS A 265 -24.46 31.44 38.98
C CYS A 265 -25.31 32.43 39.79
N LEU A 266 -25.03 32.55 41.09
CA LEU A 266 -25.78 33.42 42.01
C LEU A 266 -25.55 34.92 41.76
N SER A 267 -24.47 35.31 41.07
CA SER A 267 -24.20 36.72 40.74
C SER A 267 -24.91 37.20 39.47
N CYS A 268 -24.97 36.39 38.41
CA CYS A 268 -25.51 36.83 37.11
C CYS A 268 -26.65 35.97 36.54
N GLY A 269 -26.92 34.79 37.09
CA GLY A 269 -28.00 33.89 36.66
C GLY A 269 -27.65 32.92 35.52
N ASP A 270 -26.43 32.94 34.98
CA ASP A 270 -26.03 32.05 33.88
C ASP A 270 -25.83 30.60 34.33
N ARG A 271 -26.24 29.64 33.47
CA ARG A 271 -26.08 28.20 33.69
C ARG A 271 -24.69 27.71 33.29
N ILE A 272 -23.87 27.40 34.29
CA ILE A 272 -22.47 26.98 34.15
C ILE A 272 -22.25 25.60 34.78
N ALA A 273 -21.18 24.91 34.39
CA ALA A 273 -20.85 23.59 34.94
C ALA A 273 -20.52 23.70 36.45
N PRO A 274 -20.84 22.70 37.28
CA PRO A 274 -20.70 22.80 38.73
C PRO A 274 -19.25 22.80 39.23
N ASP A 275 -18.28 22.51 38.37
CA ASP A 275 -16.84 22.36 38.66
C ASP A 275 -15.98 23.59 38.29
N VAL A 276 -16.58 24.69 37.82
CA VAL A 276 -15.82 25.90 37.51
C VAL A 276 -15.63 26.80 38.73
N ASP A 277 -14.37 27.15 39.00
CA ASP A 277 -13.99 28.03 40.12
C ASP A 277 -14.38 29.50 39.90
N PHE A 278 -14.69 29.92 38.66
CA PHE A 278 -15.17 31.28 38.38
C PHE A 278 -16.23 31.30 37.28
N CYS A 279 -17.14 32.28 37.32
CA CYS A 279 -18.12 32.46 36.25
C CYS A 279 -17.46 33.11 35.01
N PRO A 280 -17.41 32.44 33.85
CA PRO A 280 -16.81 33.02 32.64
C PRO A 280 -17.57 34.24 32.10
N SER A 281 -18.87 34.38 32.42
CA SER A 281 -19.67 35.52 31.95
C SER A 281 -19.44 36.80 32.74
N CYS A 282 -19.26 36.72 34.07
CA CYS A 282 -19.19 37.89 34.95
C CYS A 282 -17.92 37.99 35.79
N GLY A 283 -17.04 36.98 35.77
CA GLY A 283 -15.78 36.97 36.51
C GLY A 283 -15.90 36.70 38.01
N ALA A 284 -17.07 36.28 38.52
CA ALA A 284 -17.25 35.96 39.94
C ALA A 284 -16.41 34.73 40.33
N GLY A 285 -15.47 34.90 41.26
CA GLY A 285 -14.51 33.86 41.70
C GLY A 285 -15.06 32.80 42.65
N SER A 286 -16.35 32.84 42.98
CA SER A 286 -17.10 31.78 43.69
C SER A 286 -18.56 31.84 43.26
N PRO A 287 -18.92 31.33 42.06
CA PRO A 287 -20.22 31.63 41.44
C PRO A 287 -21.43 31.00 42.13
N PHE A 288 -21.22 30.09 43.09
CA PHE A 288 -22.27 29.35 43.79
C PHE A 288 -22.34 29.62 45.30
N GLU A 289 -21.51 30.52 45.84
CA GLU A 289 -21.52 30.87 47.27
C GLU A 289 -22.14 32.28 47.48
N PRO A 290 -23.07 32.46 48.44
CA PRO A 290 -23.62 33.77 48.76
C PRO A 290 -22.57 34.65 49.45
N GLY A 291 -22.22 35.78 48.83
CA GLY A 291 -21.20 36.70 49.32
C GLY A 291 -21.51 37.29 50.70
N THR A 292 -20.48 37.36 51.56
CA THR A 292 -20.54 38.02 52.87
C THR A 292 -20.02 39.44 52.74
N GLU A 293 -20.92 40.41 52.57
CA GLU A 293 -20.58 41.83 52.52
C GLU A 293 -20.11 42.32 53.90
N THR A 294 -18.85 42.76 54.01
CA THR A 294 -18.35 43.49 55.19
C THR A 294 -18.38 44.98 54.89
N GLN A 295 -19.42 45.65 55.38
CA GLN A 295 -19.48 47.11 55.49
C GLN A 295 -18.63 47.55 56.68
N SER A 296 -17.84 48.62 56.53
CA SER A 296 -17.27 49.36 57.66
C SER A 296 -17.44 50.85 57.41
N ALA A 297 -18.08 51.47 58.39
CA ALA A 297 -18.70 52.77 58.36
C ALA A 297 -17.76 53.89 58.85
N GLU A 298 -18.13 55.09 58.44
CA GLU A 298 -17.66 56.40 58.89
C GLU A 298 -17.77 56.60 60.42
N THR A 299 -16.86 57.38 61.00
CA THR A 299 -17.18 58.31 62.10
C THR A 299 -16.17 59.46 62.11
N GLY A 300 -16.65 60.71 61.99
CA GLY A 300 -15.85 61.91 62.16
C GLY A 300 -16.01 62.53 63.56
N GLU A 301 -15.08 63.41 63.95
CA GLU A 301 -15.36 64.77 64.43
C GLU A 301 -14.08 65.55 64.83
N SER A 302 -13.96 66.73 64.21
CA SER A 302 -13.31 68.01 64.58
C SER A 302 -12.40 68.18 65.81
N SER A 303 -11.33 68.94 65.64
CA SER A 303 -11.06 70.15 66.45
C SER A 303 -10.02 71.07 65.81
N ASP A 304 -10.40 72.32 65.59
CA ASP A 304 -9.57 73.46 65.22
C ASP A 304 -8.56 73.81 66.31
N THR A 305 -7.30 74.10 65.95
CA THR A 305 -6.44 75.03 66.69
C THR A 305 -5.40 75.64 65.74
N GLU A 306 -5.57 76.92 65.42
CA GLU A 306 -4.55 77.78 64.83
C GLU A 306 -3.44 78.04 65.87
N GLU A 307 -2.20 77.66 65.55
CA GLU A 307 -0.99 78.27 66.14
C GLU A 307 0.07 78.48 65.04
N GLU A 308 0.31 79.75 64.69
CA GLU A 308 1.52 80.21 64.03
C GLU A 308 2.76 79.74 64.80
N ARG A 309 3.68 79.02 64.15
CA ARG A 309 5.09 78.89 64.57
C ARG A 309 6.00 78.38 63.44
N ASP A 310 6.79 79.31 62.93
CA ASP A 310 8.19 79.18 62.51
C ASP A 310 8.56 77.97 61.61
N SER A 311 8.35 78.15 60.31
CA SER A 311 8.68 77.21 59.23
C SER A 311 10.20 77.05 59.07
N SER A 312 10.80 76.17 59.88
CA SER A 312 11.94 75.39 59.41
C SER A 312 11.41 74.29 58.49
N PRO A 313 12.04 74.02 57.33
CA PRO A 313 11.59 72.93 56.46
C PRO A 313 11.52 71.64 57.28
N PRO A 314 10.49 70.81 57.09
CA PRO A 314 10.41 69.53 57.80
C PRO A 314 11.70 68.75 57.52
N VAL A 315 12.34 68.22 58.57
CA VAL A 315 13.67 67.55 58.54
C VAL A 315 13.78 66.52 57.39
N VAL A 316 12.66 65.92 56.99
CA VAL A 316 12.52 64.96 55.88
C VAL A 316 12.79 65.60 54.51
N ALA A 317 12.28 66.81 54.24
CA ALA A 317 12.49 67.52 52.97
C ALA A 317 13.94 67.98 52.81
N GLU A 318 14.57 68.45 53.89
CA GLU A 318 15.99 68.82 53.88
C GLU A 318 16.89 67.58 53.68
N ALA A 319 16.57 66.46 54.34
CA ALA A 319 17.28 65.19 54.17
C ALA A 319 17.11 64.64 52.74
N ALA A 320 15.89 64.60 52.20
CA ALA A 320 15.61 64.15 50.84
C ALA A 320 16.34 65.01 49.80
N GLY A 321 16.28 66.34 49.94
CA GLY A 321 17.02 67.27 49.07
C GLY A 321 18.54 67.15 49.21
N SER A 322 19.05 66.75 50.38
CA SER A 322 20.48 66.44 50.57
C SER A 322 20.90 65.15 49.84
N VAL A 323 20.07 64.10 49.88
CA VAL A 323 20.32 62.85 49.16
C VAL A 323 20.22 63.05 47.65
N GLU A 324 19.23 63.80 47.17
CA GLU A 324 19.07 64.13 45.74
C GLU A 324 20.25 64.92 45.18
N ARG A 325 20.80 65.87 45.95
CA ARG A 325 22.01 66.63 45.55
C ARG A 325 23.29 65.81 45.56
N ARG A 326 23.35 64.72 46.34
CA ARG A 326 24.56 63.90 46.52
C ARG A 326 24.58 62.63 45.67
N THR A 327 23.42 62.15 45.25
CA THR A 327 23.27 60.86 44.58
C THR A 327 22.60 61.07 43.23
N GLU A 328 23.28 60.70 42.16
CA GLU A 328 22.66 60.61 40.84
C GLU A 328 21.84 59.32 40.78
N PHE A 329 20.52 59.45 40.61
CA PHE A 329 19.62 58.30 40.61
C PHE A 329 19.31 57.81 39.19
N ASP A 330 19.74 56.60 38.85
CA ASP A 330 19.36 55.95 37.59
C ASP A 330 17.90 55.47 37.59
N SER A 331 17.35 55.17 38.77
CA SER A 331 15.97 54.72 38.95
C SER A 331 14.98 55.89 38.95
N SER A 332 13.98 55.83 38.06
CA SER A 332 12.87 56.79 38.00
C SER A 332 12.04 56.78 39.29
N THR A 333 11.94 55.65 39.99
CA THR A 333 11.28 55.51 41.29
C THR A 333 12.01 56.27 42.38
N ALA A 334 13.34 56.16 42.43
CA ALA A 334 14.15 56.85 43.44
C ALA A 334 14.07 58.38 43.25
N ARG A 335 14.05 58.85 42.00
CA ARG A 335 13.80 60.26 41.67
C ARG A 335 12.39 60.70 42.05
N LYS A 336 11.36 59.90 41.75
CA LYS A 336 9.98 60.21 42.11
C LYS A 336 9.82 60.29 43.63
N LEU A 337 10.38 59.33 44.37
CA LEU A 337 10.37 59.32 45.83
C LEU A 337 11.09 60.56 46.40
N CYS A 338 12.32 60.85 45.96
CA CYS A 338 13.05 62.03 46.45
C CYS A 338 12.35 63.34 46.11
N ARG A 339 11.73 63.43 44.92
CA ARG A 339 10.93 64.60 44.52
C ARG A 339 9.72 64.80 45.42
N VAL A 340 8.93 63.76 45.64
CA VAL A 340 7.73 63.82 46.51
C VAL A 340 8.12 64.12 47.96
N LEU A 341 9.24 63.58 48.45
CA LEU A 341 9.73 63.87 49.81
C LEU A 341 10.35 65.27 49.98
N THR A 342 10.76 65.91 48.88
CA THR A 342 11.33 67.27 48.89
C THR A 342 10.27 68.34 48.62
N ASP A 343 9.12 67.97 48.07
CA ASP A 343 7.99 68.87 47.84
C ASP A 343 7.21 69.11 49.15
N GLU A 344 7.35 70.31 49.71
CA GLU A 344 6.67 70.70 50.94
C GLU A 344 5.14 70.78 50.80
N SER A 345 4.62 70.75 49.56
CA SER A 345 3.19 70.76 49.26
C SER A 345 2.60 69.39 48.96
N ALA A 346 3.41 68.33 48.93
CA ALA A 346 2.92 66.97 48.75
C ALA A 346 2.03 66.57 49.92
N ASP A 347 0.85 66.03 49.60
CA ASP A 347 -0.05 65.50 50.62
C ASP A 347 0.40 64.12 51.12
N GLU A 348 -0.21 63.67 52.22
CA GLU A 348 0.15 62.40 52.86
C GLU A 348 -0.08 61.20 51.92
N ASP A 349 -1.08 61.27 51.04
CA ASP A 349 -1.43 60.17 50.13
C ASP A 349 -0.41 60.06 48.99
N GLU A 350 0.09 61.18 48.48
CA GLU A 350 1.19 61.24 47.50
C GLU A 350 2.49 60.67 48.06
N VAL A 351 2.85 61.06 49.30
CA VAL A 351 4.04 60.54 49.99
C VAL A 351 3.90 59.04 50.25
N ARG A 352 2.74 58.60 50.76
CA ARG A 352 2.47 57.18 51.02
C ARG A 352 2.53 56.36 49.72
N SER A 353 1.93 56.85 48.64
CA SER A 353 1.96 56.19 47.33
C SER A 353 3.39 56.06 46.79
N ALA A 354 4.19 57.13 46.89
CA ALA A 354 5.58 57.11 46.41
C ALA A 354 6.47 56.15 47.24
N ILE A 355 6.28 56.09 48.56
CA ILE A 355 6.99 55.15 49.43
C ILE A 355 6.55 53.71 49.13
N SER A 356 5.24 53.44 49.03
CA SER A 356 4.72 52.11 48.70
C SER A 356 5.25 51.62 47.34
N GLU A 357 5.26 52.46 46.30
CA GLU A 357 5.81 52.11 44.99
C GLU A 357 7.33 51.84 45.04
N ALA A 358 8.06 52.59 45.87
CA ALA A 358 9.50 52.38 46.06
C ALA A 358 9.81 51.09 46.81
N VAL A 359 9.08 50.80 47.89
CA VAL A 359 9.23 49.57 48.67
C VAL A 359 8.85 48.36 47.82
N GLU A 360 7.71 48.41 47.11
CA GLU A 360 7.30 47.32 46.22
C GLU A 360 8.38 47.00 45.18
N ARG A 361 8.95 48.01 44.51
CA ARG A 361 10.02 47.78 43.53
C ARG A 361 11.32 47.25 44.15
N LEU A 362 11.66 47.66 45.37
CA LEU A 362 12.83 47.15 46.09
C LEU A 362 12.63 45.69 46.51
N GLU A 363 11.45 45.35 47.02
CA GLU A 363 11.08 43.98 47.39
C GLU A 363 11.02 43.07 46.16
N THR A 364 10.40 43.49 45.05
CA THR A 364 10.44 42.74 43.79
C THR A 364 11.87 42.56 43.28
N GLY A 365 12.71 43.59 43.37
CA GLY A 365 14.12 43.52 42.98
C GLY A 365 14.93 42.53 43.84
N ALA A 366 14.73 42.55 45.15
CA ALA A 366 15.37 41.63 46.09
C ALA A 366 14.90 40.19 45.87
N ALA A 367 13.60 39.98 45.68
CA ALA A 367 13.02 38.67 45.40
C ALA A 367 13.54 38.08 44.08
N VAL A 368 13.60 38.87 43.01
CA VAL A 368 14.19 38.46 41.73
C VAL A 368 15.68 38.13 41.88
N SER A 369 16.43 38.96 42.62
CA SER A 369 17.85 38.70 42.86
C SER A 369 18.09 37.41 43.64
N GLU A 370 17.29 37.14 44.66
CA GLU A 370 17.40 35.90 45.45
C GLU A 370 16.94 34.68 44.63
N ALA A 371 15.91 34.83 43.80
CA ALA A 371 15.47 33.79 42.88
C ALA A 371 16.57 33.41 41.87
N VAL A 372 17.31 34.38 41.32
CA VAL A 372 18.34 34.11 40.28
C VAL A 372 19.69 33.70 40.88
N LYS A 373 19.95 33.96 42.16
CA LYS A 373 21.22 33.66 42.85
C LYS A 373 21.72 32.20 42.72
N PRO A 374 20.88 31.16 42.65
CA PRO A 374 21.32 29.78 42.42
C PRO A 374 21.78 29.48 40.97
N ALA A 375 21.60 30.41 40.03
CA ALA A 375 22.05 30.24 38.64
C ALA A 375 23.58 30.40 38.53
N ASP A 376 24.27 29.29 38.31
CA ASP A 376 25.67 29.22 37.90
C ASP A 376 25.77 28.58 36.49
N ARG A 377 26.91 28.73 35.83
CA ARG A 377 27.19 28.18 34.48
C ARG A 377 27.04 26.66 34.38
N ARG A 378 26.95 25.95 35.51
CA ARG A 378 26.78 24.48 35.61
C ARG A 378 25.49 24.06 36.32
N SER A 379 24.53 24.96 36.48
CA SER A 379 23.24 24.61 37.10
C SER A 379 22.44 23.67 36.20
N THR A 380 21.70 22.74 36.81
CA THR A 380 20.85 21.76 36.11
C THR A 380 19.55 22.39 35.60
N VAL A 381 18.84 21.71 34.71
CA VAL A 381 17.52 22.14 34.22
C VAL A 381 16.54 22.38 35.38
N GLU A 382 16.55 21.51 36.40
CA GLU A 382 15.70 21.64 37.60
C GLU A 382 15.91 22.96 38.33
N VAL A 383 17.16 23.43 38.43
CA VAL A 383 17.48 24.71 39.06
C VAL A 383 16.85 25.85 38.27
N TYR A 384 16.98 25.86 36.94
CA TYR A 384 16.38 26.91 36.11
C TYR A 384 14.84 26.86 36.10
N GLU A 385 14.23 25.69 36.22
CA GLU A 385 12.78 25.56 36.39
C GLU A 385 12.29 26.07 37.74
N ASN A 386 13.07 25.86 38.81
CA ASN A 386 12.79 26.46 40.11
C ASN A 386 12.86 27.99 40.03
N ILE A 387 13.90 28.54 39.37
CA ILE A 387 14.03 29.99 39.12
C ILE A 387 12.83 30.51 38.34
N LYS A 388 12.40 29.80 37.29
CA LYS A 388 11.21 30.18 36.52
C LYS A 388 9.97 30.22 37.39
N ARG A 389 9.71 29.18 38.18
CA ARG A 389 8.57 29.12 39.10
C ARG A 389 8.59 30.23 40.15
N ASP A 390 9.78 30.62 40.62
CA ASP A 390 9.91 31.73 41.57
C ASP A 390 9.73 33.09 40.90
N LEU A 391 10.15 33.26 39.64
CA LEU A 391 9.87 34.47 38.85
C LEU A 391 8.39 34.59 38.48
N ASP A 392 7.70 33.50 38.15
CA ASP A 392 6.27 33.48 37.82
C ASP A 392 5.39 33.92 39.00
N ARG A 393 5.86 33.72 40.23
CA ARG A 393 5.18 34.20 41.46
C ARG A 393 5.36 35.71 41.68
N GLN A 394 6.35 36.34 41.05
CA GLN A 394 6.63 37.75 41.19
C GLN A 394 5.93 38.55 40.09
N GLN A 395 5.05 39.48 40.46
CA GLN A 395 4.43 40.39 39.50
C GLN A 395 5.36 41.59 39.26
N GLY A 396 5.55 41.97 38.00
CA GLY A 396 6.26 43.20 37.66
C GLY A 396 7.08 43.11 36.38
N ARG A 397 7.60 44.27 35.94
CA ARG A 397 8.36 44.38 34.68
C ARG A 397 9.70 43.64 34.70
N LEU A 398 10.32 43.51 35.88
CA LEU A 398 11.64 42.90 36.03
C LEU A 398 11.57 41.36 35.89
N PRO A 399 10.67 40.64 36.59
CA PRO A 399 10.42 39.22 36.32
C PRO A 399 10.15 38.92 34.85
N SER A 400 9.23 39.67 34.21
CA SER A 400 8.88 39.47 32.80
C SER A 400 10.03 39.73 31.81
N ALA A 401 11.02 40.54 32.19
CA ALA A 401 12.20 40.77 31.36
C ALA A 401 13.25 39.64 31.47
N ILE A 402 13.28 38.94 32.61
CA ILE A 402 14.25 37.88 32.92
C ILE A 402 13.72 36.49 32.50
N GLU A 403 12.41 36.28 32.58
CA GLU A 403 11.75 35.02 32.20
C GLU A 403 12.19 34.48 30.81
N PRO A 404 12.28 35.29 29.73
CA PRO A 404 12.74 34.79 28.42
C PRO A 404 14.20 34.31 28.42
N LEU A 405 15.05 34.86 29.28
CA LEU A 405 16.45 34.43 29.43
C LEU A 405 16.52 33.10 30.16
N VAL A 406 15.73 32.92 31.21
CA VAL A 406 15.62 31.64 31.94
C VAL A 406 15.08 30.55 31.03
N ASP A 407 14.05 30.84 30.22
CA ASP A 407 13.51 29.91 29.22
C ASP A 407 14.56 29.49 28.19
N ARG A 408 15.42 30.43 27.76
CA ARG A 408 16.53 30.12 26.85
C ARG A 408 17.55 29.20 27.52
N LEU A 409 17.88 29.43 28.79
CA LEU A 409 18.80 28.60 29.56
C LEU A 409 18.27 27.19 29.79
N ILE A 410 16.97 27.05 30.11
CA ILE A 410 16.30 25.74 30.21
C ILE A 410 16.42 24.99 28.88
N ARG A 411 16.09 25.66 27.76
CA ARG A 411 16.12 25.05 26.43
C ARG A 411 17.53 24.65 26.01
N THR A 412 18.54 25.43 26.35
CA THR A 412 19.94 25.12 26.06
C THR A 412 20.45 23.95 26.92
N ASN A 413 20.14 23.91 28.22
CA ASN A 413 20.56 22.80 29.06
C ASN A 413 19.87 21.47 28.68
N ARG A 414 18.57 21.47 28.38
CA ARG A 414 17.90 20.26 27.87
C ARG A 414 18.51 19.71 26.59
N LYS A 415 18.97 20.58 25.69
CA LYS A 415 19.69 20.16 24.48
C LYS A 415 21.05 19.56 24.80
N LEU A 416 21.72 20.07 25.84
CA LEU A 416 23.01 19.57 26.27
C LEU A 416 22.86 18.20 26.95
N GLU A 417 21.89 18.05 27.86
CA GLU A 417 21.52 16.76 28.47
C GLU A 417 21.17 15.74 27.38
N GLN A 418 20.31 16.09 26.42
CA GLN A 418 19.97 15.20 25.31
C GLN A 418 21.20 14.81 24.47
N GLN A 419 22.14 15.73 24.23
CA GLN A 419 23.38 15.41 23.52
C GLN A 419 24.32 14.50 24.31
N GLU A 420 24.33 14.62 25.63
CA GLU A 420 25.09 13.73 26.51
C GLU A 420 24.47 12.32 26.52
N ASP A 421 23.14 12.22 26.63
CA ASP A 421 22.39 10.96 26.56
C ASP A 421 22.58 10.28 25.20
N ASP A 422 22.45 11.02 24.09
CA ASP A 422 22.67 10.51 22.73
C ASP A 422 24.12 10.02 22.57
N ARG A 423 25.10 10.74 23.14
CA ARG A 423 26.51 10.32 23.11
C ARG A 423 26.72 9.04 23.90
N GLU A 424 26.14 8.92 25.10
CA GLU A 424 26.25 7.72 25.93
C GLU A 424 25.59 6.51 25.26
N ALA A 425 24.43 6.69 24.63
CA ALA A 425 23.76 5.65 23.84
C ALA A 425 24.64 5.16 22.68
N VAL A 426 25.23 6.07 21.91
CA VAL A 426 26.14 5.72 20.81
C VAL A 426 27.38 4.99 21.32
N ILE A 427 27.94 5.39 22.47
CA ILE A 427 29.06 4.70 23.10
C ILE A 427 28.64 3.27 23.53
N GLY A 428 27.46 3.09 24.11
CA GLY A 428 26.96 1.77 24.50
C GLY A 428 26.69 0.83 23.31
N GLU A 429 26.12 1.35 22.23
CA GLU A 429 25.94 0.58 20.99
C GLU A 429 27.29 0.20 20.37
N ALA A 430 28.22 1.15 20.32
CA ALA A 430 29.59 0.92 19.86
C ALA A 430 30.30 -0.18 20.67
N GLU A 431 30.20 -0.14 22.00
CA GLU A 431 30.76 -1.18 22.87
C GLU A 431 30.16 -2.56 22.56
N THR A 432 28.85 -2.63 22.32
CA THR A 432 28.13 -3.85 21.94
C THR A 432 28.65 -4.43 20.63
N VAL A 433 28.85 -3.58 19.62
CA VAL A 433 29.41 -3.98 18.32
C VAL A 433 30.86 -4.46 18.47
N CYS A 434 31.69 -3.72 19.21
CA CYS A 434 33.07 -4.13 19.49
C CYS A 434 33.13 -5.44 20.29
N GLU A 435 32.19 -5.70 21.20
CA GLU A 435 32.11 -6.97 21.94
C GLU A 435 31.66 -8.13 21.03
N ALA A 436 30.71 -7.89 20.13
CA ALA A 436 30.30 -8.87 19.13
C ALA A 436 31.47 -9.24 18.21
N ALA A 437 32.21 -8.25 17.71
CA ALA A 437 33.40 -8.44 16.87
C ALA A 437 34.56 -9.15 17.59
N ALA A 438 34.71 -8.91 18.90
CA ALA A 438 35.67 -9.64 19.74
C ALA A 438 35.27 -11.11 19.91
N ARG A 439 33.97 -11.37 20.15
CA ARG A 439 33.43 -12.73 20.36
C ARG A 439 33.48 -13.58 19.09
N SER A 440 33.28 -12.98 17.92
CA SER A 440 33.42 -13.69 16.64
C SER A 440 34.88 -14.00 16.30
N GLY A 441 35.85 -13.49 17.06
CA GLY A 441 37.28 -13.63 16.79
C GLY A 441 37.75 -12.83 15.58
N SER A 442 36.91 -11.94 15.04
CA SER A 442 37.19 -11.16 13.83
C SER A 442 38.16 -10.02 14.10
N VAL A 443 38.16 -9.45 15.31
CA VAL A 443 39.08 -8.37 15.72
C VAL A 443 39.57 -8.60 17.14
N SER A 444 40.89 -8.52 17.34
CA SER A 444 41.50 -8.42 18.67
C SER A 444 41.70 -6.96 19.03
N PHE A 445 41.15 -6.54 20.18
CA PHE A 445 41.28 -5.18 20.66
C PHE A 445 42.47 -5.02 21.62
N GLU A 446 43.29 -4.01 21.41
CA GLU A 446 44.38 -3.62 22.33
C GLU A 446 43.91 -2.54 23.32
N SER A 447 43.07 -1.61 22.85
CA SER A 447 42.49 -0.58 23.70
C SER A 447 41.40 -1.11 24.64
N ARG A 448 41.31 -0.47 25.82
CA ARG A 448 40.27 -0.74 26.83
C ARG A 448 39.15 0.29 26.84
N ASP A 449 39.32 1.44 26.20
CA ASP A 449 38.28 2.46 26.07
C ASP A 449 37.49 2.29 24.77
N ALA A 450 36.21 2.66 24.80
CA ALA A 450 35.28 2.47 23.68
C ALA A 450 35.74 3.18 22.40
N GLU A 451 36.29 4.39 22.52
CA GLU A 451 36.76 5.19 21.38
C GLU A 451 37.96 4.52 20.68
N GLY A 452 38.93 4.01 21.46
CA GLY A 452 40.05 3.24 20.95
C GLY A 452 39.63 1.94 20.29
N ARG A 453 38.70 1.18 20.91
CA ARG A 453 38.17 -0.07 20.33
C ARG A 453 37.41 0.19 19.03
N LEU A 454 36.61 1.25 18.96
CA LEU A 454 35.94 1.66 17.71
C LEU A 454 36.94 2.00 16.61
N SER A 455 38.01 2.74 16.95
CA SER A 455 39.06 3.08 15.98
C SER A 455 39.79 1.84 15.46
N GLU A 456 40.04 0.86 16.32
CA GLU A 456 40.64 -0.43 15.94
C GLU A 456 39.68 -1.26 15.06
N LEU A 457 38.39 -1.32 15.40
CA LEU A 457 37.37 -1.97 14.58
C LEU A 457 37.23 -1.31 13.20
N ALA A 458 37.19 0.02 13.14
CA ALA A 458 37.13 0.77 11.89
C ALA A 458 38.37 0.52 11.03
N THR A 459 39.56 0.43 11.64
CA THR A 459 40.80 0.09 10.94
C THR A 459 40.76 -1.33 10.39
N ALA A 460 40.24 -2.29 11.15
CA ALA A 460 40.09 -3.68 10.71
C ALA A 460 39.07 -3.82 9.56
N LEU A 461 37.94 -3.11 9.63
CA LEU A 461 36.96 -3.02 8.54
C LEU A 461 37.56 -2.39 7.28
N GLN A 462 38.36 -1.32 7.43
CA GLN A 462 39.00 -0.63 6.30
C GLN A 462 40.09 -1.48 5.61
N ARG A 463 40.65 -2.46 6.32
CA ARG A 463 41.59 -3.44 5.77
C ARG A 463 40.90 -4.68 5.19
N GLU A 464 39.57 -4.74 5.25
CA GLU A 464 38.76 -5.92 4.86
C GLU A 464 39.07 -7.18 5.69
N ASP A 465 39.65 -7.01 6.89
CA ASP A 465 39.99 -8.12 7.79
C ASP A 465 38.76 -8.64 8.56
N VAL A 466 37.61 -7.95 8.44
CA VAL A 466 36.36 -8.25 9.14
C VAL A 466 35.23 -8.46 8.13
N VAL A 467 34.72 -9.68 8.06
CA VAL A 467 33.50 -10.00 7.31
C VAL A 467 32.32 -9.88 8.27
N VAL A 468 31.45 -8.89 8.03
CA VAL A 468 30.17 -8.78 8.73
C VAL A 468 29.22 -9.80 8.10
N THR A 469 29.20 -11.02 8.63
CA THR A 469 28.12 -11.96 8.33
C THR A 469 26.87 -11.52 9.09
N GLU A 470 25.77 -11.30 8.37
CA GLU A 470 24.47 -11.09 9.00
C GLU A 470 24.19 -12.22 10.01
N PRO A 471 23.62 -11.91 11.19
CA PRO A 471 23.19 -12.95 12.11
C PRO A 471 22.06 -13.72 11.44
N SER A 472 22.38 -14.88 10.86
CA SER A 472 21.36 -15.79 10.37
C SER A 472 20.47 -16.16 11.56
N THR A 473 19.22 -15.68 11.53
CA THR A 473 18.23 -16.13 12.50
C THR A 473 18.01 -17.62 12.19
N PRO A 474 18.26 -18.53 13.14
CA PRO A 474 18.11 -19.96 12.88
C PRO A 474 16.70 -20.23 12.37
N ILE A 475 16.58 -20.96 11.25
CA ILE A 475 15.32 -21.24 10.55
C ILE A 475 14.28 -21.86 11.49
N GLU A 476 14.76 -22.60 12.50
CA GLU A 476 13.98 -23.23 13.56
C GLU A 476 13.20 -22.19 14.39
N SER A 477 13.81 -21.04 14.69
CA SER A 477 13.16 -19.97 15.46
C SER A 477 12.07 -19.25 14.66
N ILE A 478 12.24 -19.18 13.34
CA ILE A 478 11.25 -18.65 12.41
C ILE A 478 10.07 -19.63 12.32
N ALA A 479 10.34 -20.92 12.14
CA ALA A 479 9.31 -21.96 12.10
C ALA A 479 8.48 -22.01 13.40
N GLU A 480 9.13 -21.89 14.57
CA GLU A 480 8.43 -21.84 15.86
C GLU A 480 7.58 -20.58 16.06
N THR A 481 7.98 -19.46 15.45
CA THR A 481 7.20 -18.22 15.47
C THR A 481 5.97 -18.34 14.57
N ILE A 482 6.15 -18.89 13.37
CA ILE A 482 5.07 -19.12 12.40
C ILE A 482 4.03 -20.09 12.98
N ASP A 483 4.45 -21.20 13.60
CA ASP A 483 3.52 -22.16 14.20
C ASP A 483 2.66 -21.52 15.30
N ARG A 484 3.29 -20.72 16.17
CA ARG A 484 2.58 -20.03 17.28
C ARG A 484 1.57 -19.00 16.79
N GLN A 485 1.93 -18.25 15.74
CA GLN A 485 1.11 -17.14 15.23
C GLN A 485 0.04 -17.61 14.25
N ALA A 486 0.41 -18.42 13.26
CA ALA A 486 -0.47 -18.82 12.17
C ALA A 486 -1.33 -20.04 12.50
N ARG A 487 -0.88 -20.92 13.42
CA ARG A 487 -1.58 -22.16 13.83
C ARG A 487 -2.10 -22.97 12.64
N PRO A 488 -1.21 -23.49 11.78
CA PRO A 488 -1.61 -24.17 10.55
C PRO A 488 -2.55 -25.35 10.82
N SER A 489 -3.65 -25.40 10.08
CA SER A 489 -4.66 -26.46 10.19
C SER A 489 -4.49 -27.56 9.14
N SER A 490 -3.93 -27.25 7.97
CA SER A 490 -3.68 -28.23 6.91
C SER A 490 -2.57 -29.22 7.31
N GLY A 491 -2.61 -30.44 6.76
CA GLY A 491 -1.55 -31.44 6.97
C GLY A 491 -0.22 -30.97 6.41
N LEU A 492 -0.24 -30.48 5.15
CA LEU A 492 0.93 -30.02 4.42
C LEU A 492 1.63 -28.82 5.08
N SER A 493 0.87 -27.84 5.61
CA SER A 493 1.48 -26.71 6.33
C SER A 493 2.11 -27.11 7.66
N ARG A 494 1.59 -28.16 8.32
CA ARG A 494 2.22 -28.71 9.53
C ARG A 494 3.52 -29.45 9.18
N GLU A 495 3.48 -30.27 8.14
CA GLU A 495 4.64 -31.00 7.63
C GLU A 495 5.76 -30.06 7.17
N LEU A 496 5.42 -28.95 6.50
CA LEU A 496 6.38 -27.90 6.14
C LEU A 496 7.02 -27.24 7.36
N ILE A 497 6.23 -26.86 8.37
CA ILE A 497 6.77 -26.25 9.59
C ILE A 497 7.65 -27.23 10.36
N ASP A 498 7.26 -28.49 10.45
CA ASP A 498 8.04 -29.52 11.14
C ASP A 498 9.35 -29.81 10.40
N GLY A 499 9.35 -29.86 9.07
CA GLY A 499 10.56 -29.93 8.26
C GLY A 499 11.50 -28.73 8.45
N LEU A 500 10.95 -27.52 8.60
CA LEU A 500 11.73 -26.31 8.88
C LEU A 500 12.27 -26.26 10.33
N ARG A 501 11.66 -26.98 11.27
CA ARG A 501 12.13 -27.11 12.66
C ARG A 501 13.27 -28.12 12.83
N SER A 502 13.33 -29.11 11.95
CA SER A 502 14.32 -30.19 12.03
C SER A 502 14.78 -30.54 10.61
N PRO A 503 15.68 -29.74 10.01
CA PRO A 503 16.19 -29.95 8.66
C PRO A 503 17.23 -31.08 8.60
N ASP A 504 16.99 -32.18 9.33
CA ASP A 504 17.92 -33.32 9.40
C ASP A 504 17.99 -34.09 8.07
N ASP A 505 16.95 -33.97 7.23
CA ASP A 505 16.90 -34.50 5.87
C ASP A 505 16.54 -33.39 4.87
N GLU A 506 17.58 -32.82 4.25
CA GLU A 506 17.42 -31.78 3.22
C GLU A 506 16.54 -32.23 2.05
N SER A 507 16.53 -33.53 1.72
CA SER A 507 15.77 -34.05 0.58
C SER A 507 14.28 -34.18 0.87
N GLU A 508 13.93 -34.52 2.11
CA GLU A 508 12.55 -34.54 2.60
C GLU A 508 12.01 -33.11 2.69
N LEU A 509 12.79 -32.18 3.25
CA LEU A 509 12.42 -30.76 3.30
C LEU A 509 12.23 -30.15 1.90
N GLU A 510 13.12 -30.45 0.96
CA GLU A 510 12.99 -29.99 -0.43
C GLU A 510 11.71 -30.56 -1.09
N ALA A 511 11.36 -31.81 -0.83
CA ALA A 511 10.13 -32.42 -1.32
C ALA A 511 8.89 -31.72 -0.74
N THR A 512 8.86 -31.50 0.57
CA THR A 512 7.73 -30.85 1.26
C THR A 512 7.57 -29.38 0.84
N ILE A 513 8.66 -28.65 0.62
CA ILE A 513 8.62 -27.27 0.08
C ILE A 513 8.04 -27.30 -1.34
N ARG A 514 8.51 -28.21 -2.20
CA ARG A 514 8.02 -28.34 -3.57
C ARG A 514 6.52 -28.63 -3.61
N GLU A 515 6.06 -29.59 -2.81
CA GLU A 515 4.64 -29.94 -2.71
C GLU A 515 3.81 -28.77 -2.15
N SER A 516 4.33 -28.05 -1.15
CA SER A 516 3.68 -26.85 -0.61
C SER A 516 3.54 -25.74 -1.65
N VAL A 517 4.55 -25.53 -2.50
CA VAL A 517 4.49 -24.56 -3.60
C VAL A 517 3.47 -24.99 -4.65
N GLU A 518 3.47 -26.27 -5.04
CA GLU A 518 2.52 -26.81 -6.01
C GLU A 518 1.07 -26.63 -5.56
N VAL A 519 0.76 -26.90 -4.29
CA VAL A 519 -0.58 -26.70 -3.72
C VAL A 519 -0.95 -25.22 -3.63
N LEU A 520 0.01 -24.33 -3.33
CA LEU A 520 -0.24 -22.88 -3.32
C LEU A 520 -0.51 -22.33 -4.72
N ASP A 521 0.22 -22.82 -5.73
CA ASP A 521 0.00 -22.47 -7.13
C ASP A 521 -1.36 -22.99 -7.61
N GLU A 522 -1.73 -24.25 -7.32
CA GLU A 522 -3.06 -24.82 -7.65
C GLU A 522 -4.20 -24.04 -6.96
N TYR A 523 -4.01 -23.65 -5.70
CA TYR A 523 -4.97 -22.82 -4.99
C TYR A 523 -5.09 -21.41 -5.60
N ALA A 524 -3.98 -20.80 -6.02
CA ALA A 524 -3.97 -19.51 -6.68
C ALA A 524 -4.67 -19.58 -8.04
N GLU A 525 -4.42 -20.61 -8.84
CA GLU A 525 -5.10 -20.86 -10.12
C GLU A 525 -6.61 -21.08 -9.92
N THR A 526 -7.00 -21.87 -8.91
CA THR A 526 -8.41 -22.09 -8.57
C THR A 526 -9.09 -20.79 -8.16
N ARG A 527 -8.43 -19.97 -7.34
CA ARG A 527 -8.94 -18.67 -6.91
C ARG A 527 -9.03 -17.68 -8.06
N GLU A 528 -8.07 -17.67 -8.98
CA GLU A 528 -8.08 -16.85 -10.19
C GLU A 528 -9.29 -17.22 -11.07
N MET A 529 -9.47 -18.51 -11.35
CA MET A 529 -10.61 -19.04 -12.09
C MET A 529 -11.96 -18.68 -11.46
N LEU A 530 -12.07 -18.76 -10.14
CA LEU A 530 -13.29 -18.36 -9.42
C LEU A 530 -13.50 -16.84 -9.47
N SER A 531 -12.43 -16.05 -9.42
CA SER A 531 -12.51 -14.58 -9.44
C SER A 531 -12.87 -13.98 -10.81
N GLU A 532 -12.69 -14.73 -11.89
CA GLU A 532 -13.14 -14.34 -13.23
C GLU A 532 -14.66 -14.39 -13.39
N ILE A 533 -15.37 -15.12 -12.51
CA ILE A 533 -16.82 -15.25 -12.56
C ILE A 533 -17.45 -14.21 -11.64
N GLY A 534 -17.93 -13.12 -12.22
CA GLY A 534 -18.65 -12.09 -11.48
C GLY A 534 -20.14 -12.42 -11.28
N PRO A 535 -20.78 -11.95 -10.19
CA PRO A 535 -22.22 -12.08 -10.00
C PRO A 535 -23.02 -11.44 -11.14
N ASP A 536 -22.55 -10.31 -11.68
CA ASP A 536 -23.16 -9.64 -12.82
C ASP A 536 -23.13 -10.50 -14.10
N ASP A 537 -22.10 -11.33 -14.30
CA ASP A 537 -21.98 -12.22 -15.45
C ASP A 537 -22.98 -13.38 -15.36
N VAL A 538 -23.13 -13.93 -14.15
CA VAL A 538 -24.08 -14.99 -13.85
C VAL A 538 -25.52 -14.46 -14.00
N GLN A 539 -25.83 -13.28 -13.46
CA GLN A 539 -27.15 -12.65 -13.59
C GLN A 539 -27.52 -12.41 -15.07
N ARG A 540 -26.60 -11.87 -15.88
CA ARG A 540 -26.86 -11.64 -17.31
C ARG A 540 -27.21 -12.93 -18.05
N ARG A 541 -26.61 -14.06 -17.68
CA ARG A 541 -26.90 -15.37 -18.25
C ARG A 541 -28.24 -15.91 -17.78
N LEU A 542 -28.55 -15.81 -16.48
CA LEU A 542 -29.86 -16.17 -15.94
C LEU A 542 -31.00 -15.42 -16.65
N ASP A 543 -30.87 -14.10 -16.81
CA ASP A 543 -31.86 -13.28 -17.50
C ASP A 543 -32.06 -13.71 -18.96
N SER A 544 -30.97 -14.08 -19.65
CA SER A 544 -31.04 -14.56 -21.02
C SER A 544 -31.78 -15.89 -21.10
N LEU A 545 -31.48 -16.80 -20.17
CA LEU A 545 -32.06 -18.13 -20.13
C LEU A 545 -33.55 -18.10 -19.73
N ASP A 546 -33.96 -17.28 -18.76
CA ASP A 546 -35.37 -17.11 -18.39
C ASP A 546 -36.20 -16.58 -19.57
N ARG A 547 -35.66 -15.61 -20.34
CA ARG A 547 -36.33 -15.12 -21.56
C ARG A 547 -36.49 -16.20 -22.62
N GLU A 548 -35.47 -17.03 -22.84
CA GLU A 548 -35.55 -18.12 -23.81
C GLU A 548 -36.55 -19.20 -23.37
N LEU A 549 -36.51 -19.60 -22.10
CA LEU A 549 -37.39 -20.62 -21.55
C LEU A 549 -38.86 -20.18 -21.48
N THR A 550 -39.13 -18.92 -21.15
CA THR A 550 -40.49 -18.36 -21.12
C THR A 550 -41.13 -18.20 -22.50
N THR A 551 -40.35 -18.27 -23.57
CA THR A 551 -40.85 -18.19 -24.95
C THR A 551 -41.41 -19.54 -25.44
N GLN A 552 -41.08 -20.66 -24.77
CA GLN A 552 -41.51 -22.00 -25.18
C GLN A 552 -42.60 -22.59 -24.27
N ASP A 553 -43.80 -22.83 -24.83
CA ASP A 553 -44.96 -23.39 -24.11
C ASP A 553 -44.91 -24.92 -24.00
N THR A 554 -43.91 -25.46 -23.29
CA THR A 554 -43.90 -26.88 -22.93
C THR A 554 -43.63 -27.11 -21.43
N PRO A 555 -44.14 -28.20 -20.83
CA PRO A 555 -43.98 -28.47 -19.39
C PRO A 555 -42.51 -28.57 -18.94
N VAL A 556 -41.62 -29.02 -19.83
CA VAL A 556 -40.18 -29.14 -19.52
C VAL A 556 -39.53 -27.76 -19.41
N TYR A 557 -39.86 -26.84 -20.33
CA TYR A 557 -39.32 -25.49 -20.34
C TYR A 557 -39.86 -24.65 -19.17
N SER A 558 -41.12 -24.86 -18.74
CA SER A 558 -41.64 -24.20 -17.54
C SER A 558 -40.92 -24.63 -16.25
N HIS A 559 -40.61 -25.92 -16.10
CA HIS A 559 -39.88 -26.41 -14.94
C HIS A 559 -38.43 -25.90 -14.90
N LEU A 560 -37.77 -25.80 -16.06
CA LEU A 560 -36.45 -25.19 -16.15
C LEU A 560 -36.50 -23.69 -15.82
N ALA A 561 -37.53 -22.97 -16.26
CA ALA A 561 -37.71 -21.56 -15.94
C ALA A 561 -37.90 -21.34 -14.43
N ASP A 562 -38.64 -22.22 -13.75
CA ASP A 562 -38.80 -22.17 -12.29
C ASP A 562 -37.46 -22.39 -11.56
N ARG A 563 -36.64 -23.34 -12.04
CA ARG A 563 -35.29 -23.57 -11.49
C ARG A 563 -34.36 -22.38 -11.70
N VAL A 564 -34.41 -21.74 -12.87
CA VAL A 564 -33.62 -20.54 -13.17
C VAL A 564 -33.97 -19.38 -12.23
N ARG A 565 -35.26 -19.19 -11.91
CA ARG A 565 -35.68 -18.18 -10.92
C ARG A 565 -35.24 -18.51 -9.50
N GLU A 566 -35.14 -19.80 -9.15
CA GLU A 566 -34.58 -20.22 -7.86
C GLU A 566 -33.09 -19.88 -7.76
N LEU A 567 -32.32 -20.15 -8.82
CA LEU A 567 -30.91 -19.78 -8.91
C LEU A 567 -30.70 -18.26 -8.88
N GLU A 568 -31.58 -17.50 -9.52
CA GLU A 568 -31.60 -16.04 -9.45
C GLU A 568 -31.92 -15.54 -8.04
N ALA A 569 -32.87 -16.16 -7.35
CA ALA A 569 -33.19 -15.81 -5.97
C ALA A 569 -32.02 -16.07 -5.01
N LEU A 570 -31.28 -17.18 -5.23
CA LEU A 570 -30.02 -17.45 -4.53
C LEU A 570 -28.97 -16.38 -4.84
N LEU A 571 -28.79 -16.02 -6.12
CA LEU A 571 -27.82 -15.00 -6.57
C LEU A 571 -28.04 -13.63 -5.92
N ASN A 572 -29.31 -13.27 -5.70
CA ASN A 572 -29.71 -11.99 -5.13
C ASN A 572 -29.64 -11.92 -3.59
N ASP A 573 -29.23 -12.99 -2.91
CA ASP A 573 -28.99 -13.00 -1.46
C ASP A 573 -27.49 -12.88 -1.13
N PRO A 574 -26.95 -11.64 -0.96
CA PRO A 574 -25.52 -11.38 -0.84
C PRO A 574 -24.87 -11.90 0.46
N GLU A 575 -25.66 -12.29 1.47
CA GLU A 575 -25.12 -12.92 2.69
C GLU A 575 -24.93 -14.43 2.53
N SER A 576 -25.49 -15.02 1.47
CA SER A 576 -25.62 -16.47 1.32
C SER A 576 -24.68 -17.11 0.30
N ILE A 577 -24.05 -16.32 -0.57
CA ILE A 577 -23.24 -16.81 -1.70
C ILE A 577 -21.75 -16.62 -1.46
N ASP A 578 -21.04 -17.74 -1.42
CA ASP A 578 -19.60 -17.81 -1.56
C ASP A 578 -19.17 -18.04 -3.04
N ASP A 579 -17.87 -17.87 -3.31
CA ASP A 579 -17.30 -18.02 -4.66
C ASP A 579 -17.56 -19.42 -5.26
N ILE A 580 -17.68 -20.46 -4.41
CA ILE A 580 -17.91 -21.85 -4.83
C ILE A 580 -19.36 -22.01 -5.29
N GLN A 581 -20.31 -21.46 -4.55
CA GLN A 581 -21.72 -21.45 -4.91
C GLN A 581 -21.94 -20.63 -6.18
N LEU A 582 -21.26 -19.50 -6.34
CA LEU A 582 -21.32 -18.70 -7.56
C LEU A 582 -20.84 -19.48 -8.80
N TYR A 583 -19.73 -20.21 -8.67
CA TYR A 583 -19.24 -21.11 -9.71
C TYR A 583 -20.21 -22.26 -10.01
N ALA A 584 -20.82 -22.85 -8.97
CA ALA A 584 -21.79 -23.93 -9.15
C ALA A 584 -23.02 -23.45 -9.94
N ILE A 585 -23.54 -22.26 -9.61
CA ILE A 585 -24.64 -21.61 -10.35
C ILE A 585 -24.21 -21.37 -11.81
N TYR A 586 -23.01 -20.83 -12.04
CA TYR A 586 -22.47 -20.60 -13.37
C TYR A 586 -22.39 -21.89 -14.22
N GLN A 587 -21.94 -23.00 -13.65
CA GLN A 587 -21.86 -24.29 -14.35
C GLN A 587 -23.25 -24.85 -14.65
N GLU A 588 -24.20 -24.76 -13.71
CA GLU A 588 -25.58 -25.21 -13.92
C GLU A 588 -26.25 -24.43 -15.09
N ILE A 589 -26.11 -23.09 -15.11
CA ILE A 589 -26.64 -22.26 -16.19
C ILE A 589 -25.95 -22.55 -17.51
N SER A 590 -24.62 -22.70 -17.50
CA SER A 590 -23.85 -23.01 -18.71
C SER A 590 -24.27 -24.34 -19.32
N TYR A 591 -24.60 -25.33 -18.48
CA TYR A 591 -25.13 -26.62 -18.93
C TYR A 591 -26.53 -26.45 -19.57
N TYR A 592 -27.41 -25.66 -18.96
CA TYR A 592 -28.74 -25.41 -19.54
C TYR A 592 -28.66 -24.74 -20.91
N ASP A 593 -27.86 -23.67 -21.00
CA ASP A 593 -27.65 -22.86 -22.21
C ASP A 593 -27.00 -23.67 -23.35
N ARG A 594 -25.88 -24.32 -23.07
CA ARG A 594 -25.05 -24.94 -24.13
C ARG A 594 -25.46 -26.35 -24.49
N THR A 595 -26.08 -27.08 -23.57
CA THR A 595 -26.29 -28.52 -23.72
C THR A 595 -27.78 -28.87 -23.70
N LEU A 596 -28.50 -28.50 -22.65
CA LEU A 596 -29.86 -29.00 -22.44
C LEU A 596 -30.87 -28.39 -23.40
N ILE A 597 -30.94 -27.06 -23.50
CA ILE A 597 -31.89 -26.35 -24.37
C ILE A 597 -31.65 -26.67 -25.87
N PRO A 598 -30.41 -26.68 -26.38
CA PRO A 598 -30.15 -27.07 -27.77
C PRO A 598 -30.53 -28.53 -28.08
N ARG A 599 -30.39 -29.45 -27.13
CA ARG A 599 -30.81 -30.85 -27.31
C ARG A 599 -32.33 -31.00 -27.30
N LEU A 600 -33.03 -30.32 -26.38
CA LEU A 600 -34.48 -30.33 -26.31
C LEU A 600 -35.14 -29.68 -27.54
N SER A 601 -34.57 -28.59 -28.05
CA SER A 601 -35.10 -27.94 -29.26
C SER A 601 -34.93 -28.82 -30.51
N ARG A 602 -33.83 -29.58 -30.63
CA ARG A 602 -33.63 -30.54 -31.72
C ARG A 602 -34.59 -31.72 -31.64
N SER A 603 -34.81 -32.28 -30.44
CA SER A 603 -35.70 -33.42 -30.27
C SER A 603 -37.17 -33.09 -30.54
N LEU A 604 -37.59 -31.84 -30.32
CA LEU A 604 -38.95 -31.36 -30.64
C LEU A 604 -39.14 -31.04 -32.14
N SER A 605 -38.06 -31.00 -32.94
CA SER A 605 -38.09 -30.55 -34.35
C SER A 605 -37.91 -31.69 -35.38
N GLY A 606 -37.53 -32.90 -34.95
CA GLY A 606 -37.27 -34.08 -35.80
C GLY A 606 -38.40 -35.11 -35.78
N GLY A 607 -38.58 -35.87 -36.87
CA GLY A 607 -39.65 -36.85 -37.04
C GLY A 607 -39.61 -37.97 -35.98
N GLU A 608 -40.58 -37.95 -35.08
CA GLU A 608 -40.57 -38.54 -33.73
C GLU A 608 -40.44 -40.06 -33.56
N SER A 609 -40.38 -40.90 -34.61
CA SER A 609 -40.21 -42.35 -34.43
C SER A 609 -38.93 -42.92 -35.03
N ASP A 610 -38.51 -42.44 -36.21
CA ASP A 610 -37.34 -42.99 -36.89
C ASP A 610 -36.03 -42.59 -36.18
N ASP A 611 -35.97 -41.39 -35.57
CA ASP A 611 -34.79 -40.91 -34.82
C ASP A 611 -34.60 -41.63 -33.46
N VAL A 612 -35.69 -42.12 -32.83
CA VAL A 612 -35.61 -42.78 -31.51
C VAL A 612 -35.15 -44.23 -31.63
N ASP A 613 -35.58 -44.92 -32.70
CA ASP A 613 -35.07 -46.25 -33.05
C ASP A 613 -33.57 -46.24 -33.39
N GLU A 614 -33.12 -45.19 -34.12
CA GLU A 614 -31.68 -45.00 -34.38
C GLU A 614 -30.91 -44.77 -33.07
N LEU A 615 -31.39 -43.88 -32.19
CA LEU A 615 -30.78 -43.60 -30.88
C LEU A 615 -30.70 -44.86 -30.00
N LEU A 616 -31.76 -45.68 -29.97
CA LEU A 616 -31.78 -46.96 -29.25
C LEU A 616 -30.71 -47.91 -29.79
N SER A 617 -30.53 -47.96 -31.11
CA SER A 617 -29.51 -48.79 -31.74
C SER A 617 -28.08 -48.31 -31.42
N THR A 618 -27.86 -47.00 -31.36
CA THR A 618 -26.58 -46.39 -31.00
C THR A 618 -26.20 -46.69 -29.56
N VAL A 619 -27.11 -46.48 -28.61
CA VAL A 619 -26.85 -46.75 -27.18
C VAL A 619 -26.53 -48.22 -26.94
N ARG A 620 -27.26 -49.14 -27.60
CA ARG A 620 -26.99 -50.59 -27.53
C ARG A 620 -25.64 -50.96 -28.14
N GLY A 621 -25.27 -50.34 -29.25
CA GLY A 621 -23.95 -50.48 -29.86
C GLY A 621 -22.85 -50.11 -28.88
N ARG A 622 -22.94 -48.92 -28.28
CA ARG A 622 -21.96 -48.43 -27.30
C ARG A 622 -21.83 -49.31 -26.06
N ILE A 623 -22.95 -49.82 -25.51
CA ILE A 623 -22.91 -50.77 -24.38
C ILE A 623 -22.09 -52.01 -24.73
N GLU A 624 -22.30 -52.57 -25.92
CA GLU A 624 -21.59 -53.77 -26.35
C GLU A 624 -20.12 -53.46 -26.70
N ASP A 625 -19.85 -52.31 -27.31
CA ASP A 625 -18.49 -51.84 -27.60
C ASP A 625 -17.70 -51.70 -26.29
N ILE A 626 -18.21 -50.99 -25.28
CA ILE A 626 -17.54 -50.83 -23.98
C ILE A 626 -17.32 -52.19 -23.28
N ARG A 627 -18.31 -53.08 -23.35
CA ARG A 627 -18.21 -54.42 -22.78
C ARG A 627 -17.13 -55.25 -23.49
N SER A 628 -17.06 -55.16 -24.81
CA SER A 628 -16.09 -55.91 -25.61
C SER A 628 -14.68 -55.33 -25.45
N GLU A 629 -14.51 -54.02 -25.48
CA GLU A 629 -13.21 -53.35 -25.52
C GLU A 629 -12.58 -53.23 -24.13
N PHE A 630 -13.36 -52.88 -23.10
CA PHE A 630 -12.82 -52.60 -21.77
C PHE A 630 -13.05 -53.74 -20.77
N VAL A 631 -14.24 -54.35 -20.76
CA VAL A 631 -14.58 -55.39 -19.76
C VAL A 631 -13.97 -56.75 -20.11
N SER A 632 -13.96 -57.12 -21.40
CA SER A 632 -13.53 -58.45 -21.83
C SER A 632 -12.02 -58.60 -22.03
N VAL A 633 -11.33 -57.52 -22.42
CA VAL A 633 -9.89 -57.52 -22.76
C VAL A 633 -8.99 -57.41 -21.52
N ARG A 634 -9.52 -56.89 -20.39
CA ARG A 634 -8.71 -56.42 -19.26
C ARG A 634 -9.11 -57.04 -17.90
N PRO A 635 -8.97 -58.37 -17.71
CA PRO A 635 -9.41 -59.04 -16.48
C PRO A 635 -8.66 -58.61 -15.20
N ASP A 636 -7.58 -57.82 -15.34
CA ASP A 636 -6.76 -57.28 -14.26
C ASP A 636 -7.29 -55.97 -13.65
N HIS A 637 -8.33 -55.37 -14.22
CA HIS A 637 -8.91 -54.10 -13.74
C HIS A 637 -10.12 -54.33 -12.82
N ASN A 638 -10.33 -53.43 -11.84
CA ASN A 638 -11.53 -53.48 -11.01
C ASN A 638 -12.71 -52.84 -11.75
N HIS A 639 -13.58 -53.68 -12.31
CA HIS A 639 -14.74 -53.24 -13.08
C HIS A 639 -16.02 -53.08 -12.26
N SER A 640 -15.98 -53.18 -10.93
CA SER A 640 -17.21 -53.22 -10.13
C SER A 640 -18.10 -51.99 -10.32
N ILE A 641 -17.50 -50.79 -10.34
CA ILE A 641 -18.20 -49.52 -10.51
C ILE A 641 -18.64 -49.33 -11.98
N PRO A 642 -17.76 -49.45 -12.99
CA PRO A 642 -18.18 -49.37 -14.39
C PRO A 642 -19.27 -50.38 -14.78
N LYS A 643 -19.20 -51.63 -14.28
CA LYS A 643 -20.24 -52.64 -14.53
C LYS A 643 -21.60 -52.26 -13.95
N HIS A 644 -21.63 -51.58 -12.81
CA HIS A 644 -22.88 -51.12 -12.22
C HIS A 644 -23.55 -50.07 -13.10
N PHE A 645 -22.78 -49.10 -13.60
CA PHE A 645 -23.29 -48.06 -14.50
C PHE A 645 -23.65 -48.59 -15.90
N LEU A 646 -22.90 -49.57 -16.42
CA LEU A 646 -23.29 -50.28 -17.65
C LEU A 646 -24.62 -51.02 -17.47
N ALA A 647 -24.80 -51.72 -16.34
CA ALA A 647 -26.07 -52.38 -16.05
C ALA A 647 -27.23 -51.37 -15.94
N LEU A 648 -26.99 -50.19 -15.35
CA LEU A 648 -27.98 -49.11 -15.32
C LEU A 648 -28.32 -48.59 -16.73
N ALA A 649 -27.33 -48.38 -17.59
CA ALA A 649 -27.56 -47.98 -18.98
C ALA A 649 -28.34 -49.04 -19.78
N GLU A 650 -28.07 -50.33 -19.53
CA GLU A 650 -28.83 -51.45 -20.09
C GLU A 650 -30.29 -51.43 -19.65
N GLU A 651 -30.55 -51.26 -18.35
CA GLU A 651 -31.91 -51.14 -17.79
C GLU A 651 -32.65 -49.95 -18.39
N LEU A 652 -32.01 -48.78 -18.46
CA LEU A 652 -32.59 -47.59 -19.09
C LEU A 652 -32.90 -47.81 -20.58
N SER A 653 -32.01 -48.47 -21.33
CA SER A 653 -32.25 -48.79 -22.73
C SER A 653 -33.42 -49.78 -22.94
N ALA A 654 -33.61 -50.72 -22.02
CA ALA A 654 -34.71 -51.68 -22.04
C ALA A 654 -36.04 -51.02 -21.68
N ASP A 655 -36.04 -50.11 -20.70
CA ASP A 655 -37.21 -49.30 -20.33
C ASP A 655 -37.62 -48.37 -21.47
N ALA A 656 -36.65 -47.76 -22.15
CA ALA A 656 -36.90 -46.94 -23.32
C ALA A 656 -37.51 -47.73 -24.48
N GLU A 657 -37.05 -48.95 -24.75
CA GLU A 657 -37.62 -49.82 -25.79
C GLU A 657 -39.09 -50.16 -25.49
N GLN A 658 -39.46 -50.40 -24.24
CA GLN A 658 -40.85 -50.67 -23.85
C GLN A 658 -41.75 -49.45 -24.05
N GLU A 659 -41.23 -48.26 -23.77
CA GLU A 659 -41.97 -47.00 -23.93
C GLU A 659 -41.91 -46.46 -25.37
N LEU A 660 -41.07 -47.00 -26.25
CA LEU A 660 -40.81 -46.48 -27.60
C LEU A 660 -42.08 -46.38 -28.46
N THR A 661 -42.98 -47.36 -28.32
CA THR A 661 -44.24 -47.40 -29.07
C THR A 661 -45.39 -46.60 -28.43
N THR A 662 -45.31 -46.34 -27.12
CA THR A 662 -46.42 -45.75 -26.34
C THR A 662 -46.16 -44.31 -25.92
N ARG A 663 -44.90 -43.94 -25.70
CA ARG A 663 -44.39 -42.62 -25.29
C ARG A 663 -43.00 -42.35 -25.88
N PRO A 664 -42.88 -42.13 -27.20
CA PRO A 664 -41.58 -42.00 -27.87
C PRO A 664 -40.71 -40.87 -27.32
N GLN A 665 -41.29 -39.77 -26.85
CA GLN A 665 -40.55 -38.65 -26.25
C GLN A 665 -39.93 -39.03 -24.91
N ARG A 666 -40.63 -39.87 -24.12
CA ARG A 666 -40.10 -40.41 -22.86
C ARG A 666 -38.98 -41.41 -23.15
N ALA A 667 -39.15 -42.28 -24.14
CA ALA A 667 -38.13 -43.21 -24.58
C ALA A 667 -36.85 -42.47 -25.04
N ALA A 668 -36.99 -41.41 -25.84
CA ALA A 668 -35.87 -40.57 -26.26
C ALA A 668 -35.14 -39.92 -25.07
N GLY A 669 -35.87 -39.39 -24.09
CA GLY A 669 -35.28 -38.82 -22.87
C GLY A 669 -34.53 -39.84 -22.03
N VAL A 670 -35.07 -41.06 -21.89
CA VAL A 670 -34.42 -42.17 -21.17
C VAL A 670 -33.16 -42.63 -21.90
N LEU A 671 -33.17 -42.67 -23.24
CA LEU A 671 -31.99 -43.03 -24.03
C LEU A 671 -30.88 -41.98 -23.98
N LEU A 672 -31.22 -40.68 -23.96
CA LEU A 672 -30.22 -39.63 -23.77
C LEU A 672 -29.57 -39.70 -22.37
N ALA A 673 -30.33 -40.09 -21.35
CA ALA A 673 -29.80 -40.32 -20.02
C ALA A 673 -28.88 -41.57 -19.99
N ALA A 674 -29.27 -42.64 -20.67
CA ALA A 674 -28.43 -43.83 -20.82
C ALA A 674 -27.11 -43.50 -21.54
N ASP A 675 -27.16 -42.72 -22.63
CA ASP A 675 -26.00 -42.28 -23.40
C ASP A 675 -25.01 -41.46 -22.54
N ALA A 676 -25.52 -40.50 -21.75
CA ALA A 676 -24.70 -39.71 -20.84
C ALA A 676 -24.04 -40.55 -19.73
N VAL A 677 -24.70 -41.61 -19.26
CA VAL A 677 -24.09 -42.56 -18.30
C VAL A 677 -22.93 -43.32 -18.95
N LEU A 678 -23.03 -43.66 -20.24
CA LEU A 678 -21.96 -44.33 -20.98
C LEU A 678 -20.74 -43.44 -21.18
N ASP A 679 -20.91 -42.14 -21.43
CA ASP A 679 -19.81 -41.16 -21.50
C ASP A 679 -18.96 -41.20 -20.22
N HIS A 680 -19.61 -41.16 -19.05
CA HIS A 680 -18.90 -41.23 -17.77
C HIS A 680 -18.25 -42.58 -17.49
N VAL A 681 -18.81 -43.67 -18.02
CA VAL A 681 -18.19 -45.00 -17.93
C VAL A 681 -16.90 -45.04 -18.76
N GLU A 682 -16.91 -44.49 -19.98
CA GLU A 682 -15.73 -44.39 -20.85
C GLU A 682 -14.63 -43.54 -20.19
N GLU A 683 -14.97 -42.36 -19.65
CA GLU A 683 -14.02 -41.51 -18.92
C GLU A 683 -13.40 -42.23 -17.71
N LEU A 684 -14.20 -43.02 -16.97
CA LEU A 684 -13.70 -43.82 -15.85
C LEU A 684 -12.71 -44.89 -16.30
N TYR A 685 -12.88 -45.44 -17.50
CA TYR A 685 -11.95 -46.39 -18.09
C TYR A 685 -10.66 -45.71 -18.54
N GLU A 686 -10.75 -44.61 -19.30
CA GLU A 686 -9.59 -43.85 -19.77
C GLU A 686 -8.72 -43.33 -18.62
N ARG A 687 -9.35 -42.79 -17.57
CA ARG A 687 -8.65 -42.27 -16.39
C ARG A 687 -8.04 -43.39 -15.55
N ASN A 688 -8.68 -44.55 -15.44
CA ASN A 688 -8.08 -45.71 -14.79
C ASN A 688 -6.89 -46.24 -15.58
N GLU A 689 -6.96 -46.28 -16.92
CA GLU A 689 -5.84 -46.69 -17.77
C GLU A 689 -4.61 -45.80 -17.54
N TYR A 690 -4.82 -44.48 -17.42
CA TYR A 690 -3.75 -43.55 -17.09
C TYR A 690 -3.12 -43.85 -15.71
N SER A 691 -3.95 -44.15 -14.70
CA SER A 691 -3.48 -44.46 -13.34
C SER A 691 -2.70 -45.80 -13.25
N VAL A 692 -3.12 -46.80 -14.03
CA VAL A 692 -2.47 -48.12 -14.09
C VAL A 692 -1.19 -48.05 -14.92
N MET A 693 -1.18 -47.26 -16.01
CA MET A 693 0.03 -46.95 -16.77
C MET A 693 1.07 -46.25 -15.89
N LEU A 694 0.67 -45.26 -15.08
CA LEU A 694 1.56 -44.57 -14.14
C LEU A 694 2.10 -45.50 -13.05
N ARG A 695 1.30 -46.44 -12.52
CA ARG A 695 1.80 -47.48 -11.60
C ARG A 695 2.82 -48.40 -12.25
N ARG A 696 2.56 -48.87 -13.48
CA ARG A 696 3.51 -49.73 -14.22
C ARG A 696 4.81 -49.01 -14.60
N LEU A 697 4.77 -47.69 -14.80
CA LEU A 697 5.96 -46.87 -15.03
C LEU A 697 6.76 -46.57 -13.76
N ARG A 698 6.11 -46.59 -12.58
CA ARG A 698 6.76 -46.39 -11.27
C ARG A 698 7.35 -47.66 -10.66
N GLY A 699 7.04 -48.85 -11.20
CA GLY A 699 7.52 -50.14 -10.72
C GLY A 699 6.52 -50.83 -9.80
#